data_AF-A0AA95GLD5-F1
#
_entry.id   AF-A0AA95GLD5-F1
#
_cell.length_a   1.000
_cell.length_b   1.000
_cell.length_c   1.000
_cell.angle_alpha   90.00
_cell.angle_beta   90.00
_cell.angle_gamma   90.00
#
_symmetry.space_group_name_H-M   'P 1'
#
loop_
_entity.id
_entity.type
_entity.pdbx_description
1 polymer ?
#
loop_
_entity_poly.entity_id
_entity_poly.type
_entity_poly.pdbx_seq_one_letter_code
_entity_poly.pdbx_strand_id
1 'polypeptide(L)'
;MTPNIHSPGEWQTDIIDAPDNSTLAEIYTQANGQVFTVDGNAEPTMLIQRLYKYTLTVKTNNNSIIDSKEIINNDSTWNTILANQAWSFLISQNLIDETKIIDFIIHVADRNGGDLGSVSHQIPLETKIANDSQPLLLKTASNKAQYLEGGLSDIYQSDTQKKHSGIYQVRLNTLFAKELTSRANRGLDTLLSLDTQYMPEPSLPRTGVQVTLTLKPYDELINGNNKIFKLREADIWESSDSLLIYTGELSDQPTTVTCFLNRYNDAHGNKDNLYLEAEYQKGTQNKIRFTKATDKQEWQLDTSYNGGTFPGLQSIDNVESFFSTEIDNQTVPMDFAGANALYFWELFYYGPMLVMKRLLQEQNFADSANWLKFIFSSSGYDRGRQNQYWNTRPLLEDTSWNEVPDDITDPDAIAQADPMHYKLSTLMNMIELLIARGDQDYRQLERDTLAEAKMWYVQALELMGEDEPSLPTSWPNPSLKDAAELEEHTIFKPEKNTKWQELRLTLAQRLYNLRHNLTIDGKPLSLPLFATPANPADLLSAAVANAQGGIPLPTDITLGLYRFPPTLESAKGVVTQLTQYGNTLLAIIERQDAEKMAMLLQTQGLALSKQSLEMQKTTQDELNEEKKALEIAITAAKQRKDHYKALYDQNMNTGEQKAIDLHIAADTLMTTTKSLYMAAALANLAPNIFGLADGGMQYGAVPTAVALGIETASSGILTSADKTTQSEIYRRRQDWQQMYQTADYEEQQLTAQLTTLEKRITAANQQYIYLATQQTNTLDKFNLLKSKFTNEALYNWLRGRLSAIYFQFYDLVIARCLRAQSSFQWETQKSSQFIKPSAWQSTYAGLLCGEALMLNLVTMEEAYLQWEARALDVDRTISLAEFYQDMPDGFDLRETIRKLINGESSGPVGNEDNKVSLDQNTLSAAIKIADLKIQDDYPSDLNLGNVRRIKQISVSLPALLGPYQDIQAVLEYTGTLQLSNGCKAIAISRGVNDSGQFQLDFNDSKYLPFEGIPIEDQGGLILQFPNATEKQKALLNSLTDIILHIRYTIRDNG
;
A
#
# COMPACT_ATOMS: atom_id res chain seq x y z
N MET A 1 -26.68 75.18 10.08
CA MET A 1 -26.62 76.06 8.90
C MET A 1 -28.05 76.30 8.46
N THR A 2 -28.67 77.48 8.61
CA THR A 2 -28.36 78.68 7.78
C THR A 2 -27.75 78.27 6.44
N PRO A 3 -28.58 77.86 5.46
CA PRO A 3 -28.12 77.73 4.10
C PRO A 3 -28.08 79.12 3.47
N ASN A 4 -26.86 79.65 3.34
CA ASN A 4 -26.57 80.70 2.38
C ASN A 4 -26.60 80.07 0.99
N ILE A 5 -27.69 80.36 0.28
CA ILE A 5 -27.76 80.97 -1.05
C ILE A 5 -26.61 80.61 -2.01
N HIS A 6 -26.93 79.77 -3.00
CA HIS A 6 -26.51 79.99 -4.38
C HIS A 6 -27.73 79.91 -5.31
N SER A 7 -27.76 80.82 -6.29
CA SER A 7 -28.69 80.91 -7.42
C SER A 7 -27.86 81.37 -8.63
N PRO A 8 -28.38 81.35 -9.87
CA PRO A 8 -29.10 80.28 -10.57
C PRO A 8 -28.50 80.02 -11.99
N GLY A 9 -28.68 78.81 -12.54
CA GLY A 9 -28.57 78.58 -13.98
C GLY A 9 -27.49 77.58 -14.40
N GLU A 10 -27.90 76.32 -14.53
CA GLU A 10 -27.67 75.43 -15.68
C GLU A 10 -27.94 73.98 -15.25
N TRP A 11 -28.75 73.29 -16.04
CA TRP A 11 -29.26 71.96 -15.77
C TRP A 11 -28.18 70.92 -16.14
N GLN A 12 -27.88 70.00 -15.22
CA GLN A 12 -27.39 68.68 -15.58
C GLN A 12 -28.35 67.62 -15.03
N THR A 13 -28.75 66.75 -15.94
CA THR A 13 -29.60 65.58 -15.75
C THR A 13 -28.86 64.51 -14.96
N ASP A 14 -29.17 64.36 -13.68
CA ASP A 14 -28.92 63.11 -12.98
C ASP A 14 -30.10 62.16 -13.21
N ILE A 15 -29.74 61.04 -13.80
CA ILE A 15 -30.57 59.84 -13.94
C ILE A 15 -30.79 59.31 -12.53
N ILE A 16 -32.01 59.45 -12.02
CA ILE A 16 -32.46 58.66 -10.88
C ILE A 16 -32.86 57.31 -11.45
N ASP A 17 -32.12 56.28 -11.07
CA ASP A 17 -32.49 54.89 -11.32
C ASP A 17 -33.90 54.65 -10.78
N ALA A 18 -34.83 54.38 -11.69
CA ALA A 18 -36.11 53.78 -11.35
C ALA A 18 -35.83 52.36 -10.82
N PRO A 19 -36.57 51.89 -9.81
CA PRO A 19 -36.48 50.51 -9.37
C PRO A 19 -36.69 49.58 -10.57
N ASP A 20 -35.77 48.63 -10.69
CA ASP A 20 -35.72 47.48 -11.58
C ASP A 20 -37.03 47.18 -12.34
N ASN A 21 -37.00 47.39 -13.66
CA ASN A 21 -38.08 47.09 -14.61
C ASN A 21 -38.37 45.56 -14.74
N SER A 22 -37.75 44.71 -13.92
CA SER A 22 -37.96 43.26 -13.87
C SER A 22 -39.29 42.88 -13.23
N THR A 23 -39.74 43.60 -12.20
CA THR A 23 -40.97 43.26 -11.46
C THR A 23 -42.25 43.54 -12.26
N LEU A 24 -42.27 44.56 -13.12
CA LEU A 24 -43.41 44.84 -14.00
C LEU A 24 -43.48 43.88 -15.20
N ALA A 25 -42.34 43.41 -15.71
CA ALA A 25 -42.29 42.42 -16.79
C ALA A 25 -42.72 41.03 -16.31
N GLU A 26 -42.35 40.62 -15.08
CA GLU A 26 -42.76 39.33 -14.49
C GLU A 26 -44.26 39.29 -14.16
N ILE A 27 -44.84 40.39 -13.67
CA ILE A 27 -46.28 40.51 -13.41
C ILE A 27 -47.08 40.43 -14.71
N TYR A 28 -46.57 41.00 -15.82
CA TYR A 28 -47.22 40.89 -17.14
C TYR A 28 -47.09 39.49 -17.77
N THR A 29 -45.98 38.79 -17.50
CA THR A 29 -45.70 37.45 -18.04
C THR A 29 -46.57 36.38 -17.36
N GLN A 30 -46.80 36.48 -16.04
CA GLN A 30 -47.68 35.57 -15.30
C GLN A 30 -49.17 35.74 -15.66
N ALA A 31 -49.59 36.92 -16.11
CA ALA A 31 -51.00 37.17 -16.42
C ALA A 31 -51.45 36.65 -17.80
N ASN A 32 -50.56 36.53 -18.79
CA ASN A 32 -50.97 36.29 -20.19
C ASN A 32 -50.13 35.25 -20.99
N GLY A 33 -49.10 34.63 -20.42
CA GLY A 33 -48.48 33.42 -21.00
C GLY A 33 -47.79 33.55 -22.38
N GLN A 34 -47.30 34.73 -22.78
CA GLN A 34 -46.44 34.89 -23.96
C GLN A 34 -45.14 35.65 -23.65
N VAL A 35 -44.02 35.12 -24.14
CA VAL A 35 -42.66 35.64 -23.99
C VAL A 35 -42.37 36.68 -25.08
N PHE A 36 -41.83 37.85 -24.72
CA PHE A 36 -41.35 38.84 -25.69
C PHE A 36 -39.85 39.12 -25.54
N THR A 37 -39.13 38.97 -26.65
CA THR A 37 -37.76 39.42 -26.88
C THR A 37 -37.78 40.74 -27.66
N VAL A 38 -36.87 41.67 -27.33
CA VAL A 38 -36.77 42.99 -27.94
C VAL A 38 -35.79 42.95 -29.11
N ASP A 39 -36.27 43.13 -30.34
CA ASP A 39 -35.45 43.54 -31.48
C ASP A 39 -36.10 44.72 -32.20
N GLY A 40 -35.25 45.62 -32.69
CA GLY A 40 -35.59 47.01 -33.04
C GLY A 40 -36.52 47.24 -34.23
N ASN A 41 -37.14 48.42 -34.19
CA ASN A 41 -37.88 49.15 -35.23
C ASN A 41 -39.30 48.64 -35.61
N ALA A 42 -40.33 49.23 -34.98
CA ALA A 42 -41.58 49.63 -35.64
C ALA A 42 -42.40 50.61 -34.77
N GLU A 43 -42.94 51.65 -35.41
CA GLU A 43 -43.91 52.64 -34.89
C GLU A 43 -45.32 52.01 -34.64
N PRO A 44 -46.26 52.75 -33.99
CA PRO A 44 -47.09 52.27 -32.87
C PRO A 44 -48.45 51.71 -33.29
N THR A 45 -49.05 50.84 -32.46
CA THR A 45 -50.50 50.87 -32.15
C THR A 45 -50.93 49.81 -31.12
N MET A 46 -51.55 50.29 -30.03
CA MET A 46 -52.70 49.76 -29.27
C MET A 46 -52.51 49.89 -27.76
N LEU A 47 -52.88 51.04 -27.21
CA LEU A 47 -53.16 51.21 -25.78
C LEU A 47 -54.63 50.86 -25.52
N ILE A 48 -54.88 49.69 -24.91
CA ILE A 48 -56.18 49.42 -24.27
C ILE A 48 -56.20 50.23 -22.97
N GLN A 49 -56.97 51.32 -22.94
CA GLN A 49 -57.21 52.10 -21.72
C GLN A 49 -58.09 51.29 -20.75
N ARG A 50 -57.58 50.99 -19.54
CA ARG A 50 -58.36 50.43 -18.43
C ARG A 50 -58.56 51.48 -17.34
N LEU A 51 -59.78 51.54 -16.81
CA LEU A 51 -60.16 52.41 -15.71
C LEU A 51 -59.72 51.81 -14.36
N TYR A 52 -59.04 52.59 -13.54
CA TYR A 52 -58.61 52.20 -12.19
C TYR A 52 -59.24 53.12 -11.14
N LYS A 53 -59.52 52.56 -9.97
CA LYS A 53 -60.00 53.28 -8.78
C LYS A 53 -58.85 53.41 -7.80
N TYR A 54 -58.47 54.64 -7.45
CA TYR A 54 -57.45 54.94 -6.45
C TYR A 54 -58.12 55.51 -5.21
N THR A 55 -57.81 54.97 -4.04
CA THR A 55 -58.25 55.49 -2.75
C THR A 55 -57.02 55.85 -1.94
N LEU A 56 -56.81 57.13 -1.66
CA LEU A 56 -55.86 57.57 -0.64
C LEU A 56 -56.57 57.62 0.71
N THR A 57 -56.13 56.82 1.66
CA THR A 57 -56.60 56.84 3.05
C THR A 57 -55.47 57.32 3.95
N VAL A 58 -55.75 58.31 4.78
CA VAL A 58 -54.83 58.83 5.80
C VAL A 58 -55.27 58.29 7.16
N LYS A 59 -54.37 57.64 7.89
CA LYS A 59 -54.66 57.02 9.19
C LYS A 59 -53.69 57.47 10.27
N THR A 60 -54.14 57.41 11.52
CA THR A 60 -53.26 57.46 12.70
C THR A 60 -52.68 56.07 13.01
N ASN A 61 -51.63 56.03 13.82
CA ASN A 61 -51.05 54.80 14.38
C ASN A 61 -52.06 53.86 15.09
N ASN A 62 -53.17 54.37 15.61
CA ASN A 62 -54.26 53.58 16.21
C ASN A 62 -55.28 53.07 15.16
N ASN A 63 -54.90 53.10 13.87
CA ASN A 63 -55.70 52.67 12.74
C ASN A 63 -57.01 53.47 12.53
N SER A 64 -57.13 54.64 13.16
CA SER A 64 -58.28 55.54 12.97
C SER A 64 -58.08 56.35 11.69
N ILE A 65 -59.07 56.31 10.80
CA ILE A 65 -59.02 57.04 9.51
C ILE A 65 -59.23 58.53 9.81
N ILE A 66 -58.22 59.33 9.50
CA ILE A 66 -58.25 60.80 9.60
C ILE A 66 -59.04 61.37 8.44
N ASP A 67 -58.75 60.89 7.22
CA ASP A 67 -59.44 61.25 5.99
C ASP A 67 -59.27 60.14 4.95
N SER A 68 -60.19 60.05 3.98
CA SER A 68 -60.05 59.13 2.86
C SER A 68 -60.65 59.74 1.62
N LYS A 69 -59.87 59.78 0.54
CA LYS A 69 -60.24 60.42 -0.72
C LYS A 69 -60.10 59.44 -1.88
N GLU A 70 -61.15 59.35 -2.67
CA GLU A 70 -61.25 58.44 -3.79
C GLU A 70 -61.20 59.19 -5.12
N ILE A 71 -60.47 58.64 -6.10
CA ILE A 71 -60.40 59.13 -7.47
C ILE A 71 -60.67 57.96 -8.42
N ILE A 72 -61.65 58.16 -9.30
CA ILE A 72 -61.98 57.25 -10.39
C ILE A 72 -61.47 57.91 -11.68
N ASN A 73 -60.49 57.30 -12.36
CA ASN A 73 -59.87 57.90 -13.54
C ASN A 73 -60.45 57.30 -14.85
N ASN A 74 -61.01 58.17 -15.70
CA ASN A 74 -61.58 57.84 -17.01
C ASN A 74 -60.76 58.39 -18.21
N ASP A 75 -59.57 58.99 -18.01
CA ASP A 75 -58.91 59.81 -19.06
C ASP A 75 -57.47 59.38 -19.43
N SER A 76 -57.10 59.64 -20.68
CA SER A 76 -55.89 59.20 -21.41
C SER A 76 -54.58 59.84 -20.96
N THR A 77 -54.62 60.87 -20.11
CA THR A 77 -53.51 61.78 -19.87
C THR A 77 -53.03 61.71 -18.42
N TRP A 78 -52.37 60.60 -18.08
CA TRP A 78 -51.96 60.33 -16.70
C TRP A 78 -50.96 61.37 -16.15
N ASN A 79 -50.05 61.87 -16.98
CA ASN A 79 -49.01 62.80 -16.53
C ASN A 79 -49.53 64.20 -16.13
N THR A 80 -50.73 64.61 -16.55
CA THR A 80 -51.20 65.98 -16.35
C THR A 80 -52.08 66.13 -15.09
N ILE A 81 -52.68 65.04 -14.59
CA ILE A 81 -53.61 65.07 -13.44
C ILE A 81 -52.85 65.01 -12.10
N LEU A 82 -51.79 64.19 -11.99
CA LEU A 82 -50.94 64.16 -10.79
C LEU A 82 -50.05 65.39 -10.67
N ALA A 83 -49.59 65.97 -11.79
CA ALA A 83 -48.70 67.12 -11.78
C ALA A 83 -49.37 68.42 -11.28
N ASN A 84 -50.71 68.49 -11.21
CA ASN A 84 -51.44 69.73 -10.90
C ASN A 84 -52.50 69.62 -9.78
N GLN A 85 -52.61 68.49 -9.07
CA GLN A 85 -53.42 68.41 -7.84
C GLN A 85 -52.55 68.08 -6.62
N ALA A 86 -52.09 69.12 -5.92
CA ALA A 86 -51.59 68.95 -4.55
C ALA A 86 -52.74 68.50 -3.65
N TRP A 87 -52.61 67.35 -3.00
CA TRP A 87 -53.55 66.93 -1.95
C TRP A 87 -53.13 67.58 -0.64
N SER A 88 -53.93 68.53 -0.16
CA SER A 88 -53.77 69.14 1.15
C SER A 88 -54.76 68.54 2.14
N PHE A 89 -54.25 67.94 3.22
CA PHE A 89 -55.05 67.49 4.35
C PHE A 89 -54.82 68.45 5.52
N LEU A 90 -55.90 68.90 6.16
CA LEU A 90 -55.83 69.72 7.38
C LEU A 90 -55.94 68.79 8.59
N ILE A 91 -54.84 68.61 9.29
CA ILE A 91 -54.79 67.82 10.53
C ILE A 91 -54.94 68.79 11.69
N SER A 92 -55.89 68.54 12.59
CA SER A 92 -56.11 69.41 13.75
C SER A 92 -54.93 69.31 14.72
N GLN A 93 -54.59 70.42 15.38
CA GLN A 93 -53.45 70.49 16.30
C GLN A 93 -53.58 69.51 17.48
N ASN A 94 -54.80 69.22 17.93
CA ASN A 94 -55.07 68.24 19.00
C ASN A 94 -54.79 66.78 18.59
N LEU A 95 -54.85 66.45 17.28
CA LEU A 95 -54.54 65.09 16.81
C LEU A 95 -53.02 64.81 16.79
N ILE A 96 -52.20 65.87 16.70
CA ILE A 96 -50.73 65.82 16.65
C ILE A 96 -50.15 65.46 18.02
N ASP A 97 -50.83 65.82 19.12
CA ASP A 97 -50.36 65.54 20.47
C ASP A 97 -50.58 64.07 20.92
N GLU A 98 -51.47 63.34 20.24
CA GLU A 98 -51.83 61.94 20.55
C GLU A 98 -51.31 60.91 19.51
N THR A 99 -50.88 61.36 18.33
CA THR A 99 -50.52 60.49 17.20
C THR A 99 -49.02 60.60 16.86
N LYS A 100 -48.29 59.48 16.88
CA LYS A 100 -46.83 59.46 16.59
C LYS A 100 -46.48 59.34 15.10
N ILE A 101 -47.36 58.72 14.31
CA ILE A 101 -47.17 58.46 12.88
C ILE A 101 -48.48 58.71 12.16
N ILE A 102 -48.41 59.39 11.02
CA ILE A 102 -49.51 59.46 10.06
C ILE A 102 -49.17 58.54 8.89
N ASP A 103 -50.07 57.62 8.59
CA ASP A 103 -49.92 56.68 7.50
C ASP A 103 -50.77 57.09 6.29
N PHE A 104 -50.14 57.28 5.14
CA PHE A 104 -50.78 57.59 3.88
C PHE A 104 -50.83 56.33 3.03
N ILE A 105 -52.00 55.71 2.94
CA ILE A 105 -52.22 54.46 2.21
C ILE A 105 -52.91 54.78 0.89
N ILE A 106 -52.23 54.59 -0.24
CA ILE A 106 -52.84 54.62 -1.56
C ILE A 106 -53.19 53.19 -1.95
N HIS A 107 -54.47 52.87 -1.99
CA HIS A 107 -55.01 51.59 -2.43
C HIS A 107 -55.53 51.70 -3.87
N VAL A 108 -55.25 50.71 -4.71
CA VAL A 108 -55.68 50.66 -6.11
C VAL A 108 -56.58 49.45 -6.33
N ALA A 109 -57.75 49.67 -6.93
CA ALA A 109 -58.67 48.61 -7.31
C ALA A 109 -59.02 48.69 -8.81
N ASP A 110 -59.32 47.53 -9.40
CA ASP A 110 -59.82 47.45 -10.78
C ASP A 110 -61.31 47.86 -10.90
N ARG A 111 -61.85 47.86 -12.13
CA ARG A 111 -63.24 48.25 -12.41
C ARG A 111 -64.30 47.38 -11.71
N ASN A 112 -63.96 46.16 -11.32
CA ASN A 112 -64.87 45.22 -10.65
C ASN A 112 -64.71 45.24 -9.12
N GLY A 113 -63.81 46.08 -8.59
CA GLY A 113 -63.49 46.15 -7.17
C GLY A 113 -62.46 45.11 -6.72
N GLY A 114 -61.76 44.45 -7.65
CA GLY A 114 -60.62 43.58 -7.33
C GLY A 114 -59.42 44.41 -6.86
N ASP A 115 -58.86 44.05 -5.71
CA ASP A 115 -57.68 44.71 -5.14
C ASP A 115 -56.45 44.46 -6.03
N LEU A 116 -55.78 45.54 -6.44
CA LEU A 116 -54.56 45.50 -7.24
C LEU A 116 -53.31 45.82 -6.41
N GLY A 117 -53.49 46.12 -5.12
CA GLY A 117 -52.43 46.43 -4.17
C GLY A 117 -52.57 47.82 -3.56
N SER A 118 -51.84 48.03 -2.48
CA SER A 118 -51.73 49.33 -1.81
C SER A 118 -50.27 49.67 -1.52
N VAL A 119 -49.96 50.96 -1.50
CA VAL A 119 -48.68 51.49 -1.02
C VAL A 119 -48.94 52.38 0.19
N SER A 120 -48.21 52.11 1.28
CA SER A 120 -48.25 52.89 2.51
C SER A 120 -47.03 53.80 2.56
N HIS A 121 -47.22 55.05 2.96
CA HIS A 121 -46.14 55.95 3.30
C HIS A 121 -46.37 56.55 4.68
N GLN A 122 -45.49 56.22 5.61
CA GLN A 122 -45.57 56.67 6.99
C GLN A 122 -44.73 57.93 7.19
N ILE A 123 -45.38 58.99 7.67
CA ILE A 123 -44.71 60.23 8.06
C ILE A 123 -44.64 60.26 9.60
N PRO A 124 -43.44 60.14 10.19
CA PRO A 124 -43.28 60.32 11.63
C PRO A 124 -43.54 61.78 12.00
N LEU A 125 -44.26 62.00 13.09
CA LEU A 125 -44.46 63.32 13.67
C LEU A 125 -43.49 63.50 14.83
N GLU A 126 -42.49 64.35 14.64
CA GLU A 126 -41.55 64.72 15.69
C GLU A 126 -42.01 66.03 16.35
N THR A 127 -42.27 66.00 17.65
CA THR A 127 -42.61 67.20 18.44
C THR A 127 -41.40 67.65 19.25
N LYS A 128 -41.01 68.91 19.08
CA LYS A 128 -40.00 69.52 19.95
C LYS A 128 -40.63 69.80 21.30
N ILE A 129 -40.12 69.19 22.37
CA ILE A 129 -40.52 69.49 23.74
C ILE A 129 -40.07 70.93 24.06
N ALA A 130 -41.01 71.88 24.04
CA ALA A 130 -40.73 73.31 24.14
C ALA A 130 -40.29 73.79 25.54
N ASN A 131 -40.42 72.93 26.56
CA ASN A 131 -40.15 73.25 27.97
C ASN A 131 -39.03 72.39 28.59
N ASP A 132 -38.12 71.82 27.79
CA ASP A 132 -36.91 71.23 28.35
C ASP A 132 -35.96 72.35 28.80
N SER A 133 -35.90 72.60 30.10
CA SER A 133 -35.21 73.73 30.70
C SER A 133 -33.72 73.49 30.92
N GLN A 134 -33.18 72.32 30.54
CA GLN A 134 -31.76 71.99 30.71
C GLN A 134 -31.11 71.48 29.40
N PRO A 135 -30.44 72.35 28.62
CA PRO A 135 -29.65 71.89 27.48
C PRO A 135 -28.52 70.97 27.95
N LEU A 136 -28.01 70.10 27.06
CA LEU A 136 -26.77 69.36 27.32
C LEU A 136 -25.62 70.36 27.55
N LEU A 137 -25.07 70.39 28.77
CA LEU A 137 -24.00 71.31 29.17
C LEU A 137 -22.66 70.60 29.23
N LEU A 138 -21.66 71.14 28.55
CA LEU A 138 -20.26 70.78 28.76
C LEU A 138 -19.72 71.57 29.95
N LYS A 139 -19.26 70.88 30.99
CA LYS A 139 -18.72 71.52 32.21
C LYS A 139 -17.28 71.09 32.46
N THR A 140 -16.50 72.02 33.01
CA THR A 140 -15.15 71.75 33.54
C THR A 140 -15.15 72.09 35.02
N ALA A 141 -14.87 71.10 35.86
CA ALA A 141 -14.80 71.25 37.32
C ALA A 141 -13.46 71.89 37.78
N SER A 142 -13.39 72.33 39.05
CA SER A 142 -12.18 72.88 39.67
C SER A 142 -10.99 71.91 39.58
N ASN A 143 -11.28 70.62 39.83
CA ASN A 143 -10.34 69.50 39.76
C ASN A 143 -9.95 69.07 38.33
N LYS A 144 -10.35 69.85 37.30
CA LYS A 144 -10.07 69.63 35.87
C LYS A 144 -10.81 68.45 35.21
N ALA A 145 -11.73 67.79 35.90
CA ALA A 145 -12.63 66.83 35.27
C ALA A 145 -13.57 67.58 34.30
N GLN A 146 -13.67 67.09 33.06
CA GLN A 146 -14.62 67.56 32.06
C GLN A 146 -15.71 66.53 31.88
N TYR A 147 -16.95 66.98 31.91
CA TYR A 147 -18.11 66.10 31.86
C TYR A 147 -19.28 66.79 31.18
N LEU A 148 -20.14 65.97 30.56
CA LEU A 148 -21.43 66.38 30.03
C LEU A 148 -22.47 66.27 31.14
N GLU A 149 -23.29 67.29 31.33
CA GLU A 149 -24.39 67.32 32.30
C GLU A 149 -25.70 67.65 31.60
N GLY A 150 -26.72 66.80 31.74
CA GLY A 150 -28.06 67.06 31.21
C GLY A 150 -28.98 65.84 31.22
N GLY A 151 -30.19 66.06 30.71
CA GLY A 151 -31.25 65.07 30.56
C GLY A 151 -30.96 64.00 29.53
N LEU A 152 -30.63 62.76 29.92
CA LEU A 152 -30.48 61.64 28.95
C LEU A 152 -31.80 60.92 28.63
N SER A 153 -32.96 61.53 28.88
CA SER A 153 -34.26 60.97 28.46
C SER A 153 -34.37 60.77 26.95
N ASP A 154 -33.56 61.50 26.17
CA ASP A 154 -33.55 61.42 24.70
C ASP A 154 -32.79 60.22 24.14
N ILE A 155 -32.10 59.41 24.96
CA ILE A 155 -31.34 58.23 24.47
C ILE A 155 -31.98 56.89 24.88
N TYR A 156 -32.78 56.83 25.97
CA TYR A 156 -33.33 55.54 26.44
C TYR A 156 -34.82 55.49 26.82
N GLN A 157 -35.54 56.61 26.96
CA GLN A 157 -36.99 56.57 27.29
C GLN A 157 -37.77 57.71 26.62
N SER A 158 -38.05 57.57 25.32
CA SER A 158 -38.85 58.52 24.52
C SER A 158 -40.36 58.49 24.78
N ASP A 159 -40.84 57.69 25.73
CA ASP A 159 -42.24 57.23 25.72
C ASP A 159 -43.14 57.76 26.83
N THR A 160 -42.66 58.67 27.68
CA THR A 160 -43.56 59.34 28.64
C THR A 160 -43.45 60.85 28.49
N GLN A 161 -44.57 61.53 28.27
CA GLN A 161 -44.71 62.99 28.20
C GLN A 161 -44.40 63.69 29.55
N LYS A 162 -43.38 63.24 30.29
CA LYS A 162 -42.99 63.81 31.58
C LYS A 162 -42.06 65.00 31.36
N LYS A 163 -42.27 66.06 32.16
CA LYS A 163 -41.68 67.40 31.99
C LYS A 163 -40.20 67.54 32.38
N HIS A 164 -39.60 66.53 33.00
CA HIS A 164 -38.27 66.64 33.60
C HIS A 164 -37.38 65.47 33.18
N SER A 165 -36.22 65.81 32.62
CA SER A 165 -35.18 64.88 32.19
C SER A 165 -34.14 64.73 33.32
N GLY A 166 -33.80 63.50 33.70
CA GLY A 166 -32.87 63.24 34.81
C GLY A 166 -31.45 63.73 34.51
N ILE A 167 -30.78 64.39 35.47
CA ILE A 167 -29.42 64.92 35.25
C ILE A 167 -28.41 63.78 35.37
N TYR A 168 -27.91 63.30 34.23
CA TYR A 168 -26.75 62.41 34.18
C TYR A 168 -25.48 63.24 33.99
N GLN A 169 -24.39 62.79 34.61
CA GLN A 169 -23.07 63.36 34.38
C GLN A 169 -22.15 62.29 33.78
N VAL A 170 -21.74 62.49 32.52
CA VAL A 170 -20.85 61.58 31.79
C VAL A 170 -19.47 62.21 31.66
N ARG A 171 -18.43 61.52 32.14
CA ARG A 171 -17.05 61.98 32.00
C ARG A 171 -16.62 61.95 30.53
N LEU A 172 -15.94 63.00 30.08
CA LEU A 172 -15.45 63.13 28.70
C LEU A 172 -13.92 63.03 28.63
N ASN A 173 -13.20 63.63 29.58
CA ASN A 173 -11.74 63.59 29.61
C ASN A 173 -11.20 62.57 30.62
N THR A 174 -9.91 62.28 30.52
CA THR A 174 -9.14 61.57 31.56
C THR A 174 -7.90 62.40 31.91
N LEU A 175 -7.45 62.36 33.17
CA LEU A 175 -6.18 62.95 33.60
C LEU A 175 -5.05 61.92 33.70
N PHE A 176 -5.32 60.66 33.35
CA PHE A 176 -4.41 59.53 33.39
C PHE A 176 -3.02 59.84 32.80
N ALA A 177 -2.98 60.51 31.64
CA ALA A 177 -1.73 60.81 30.93
C ALA A 177 -0.73 61.66 31.74
N LYS A 178 -1.18 62.50 32.68
CA LYS A 178 -0.29 63.37 33.48
C LYS A 178 0.52 62.57 34.50
N GLU A 179 -0.10 61.58 35.13
CA GLU A 179 0.53 60.65 36.06
C GLU A 179 1.29 59.54 35.31
N LEU A 180 0.87 59.23 34.08
CA LEU A 180 1.47 58.20 33.24
C LEU A 180 2.95 58.42 32.96
N THR A 181 3.38 59.67 32.75
CA THR A 181 4.80 60.01 32.49
C THR A 181 5.71 59.58 33.64
N SER A 182 5.23 59.69 34.89
CA SER A 182 5.96 59.26 36.08
C SER A 182 6.17 57.75 36.12
N ARG A 183 5.14 56.99 35.72
CA ARG A 183 5.18 55.52 35.63
C ARG A 183 6.04 55.05 34.46
N ALA A 184 5.89 55.67 33.30
CA ALA A 184 6.67 55.35 32.09
C ALA A 184 8.18 55.55 32.31
N ASN A 185 8.59 56.59 33.04
CA ASN A 185 10.00 56.84 33.38
C ASN A 185 10.63 55.75 34.27
N ARG A 186 9.82 54.94 34.97
CA ARG A 186 10.29 53.81 35.79
C ARG A 186 10.41 52.51 35.01
N GLY A 187 9.88 52.46 33.78
CA GLY A 187 9.95 51.29 32.89
C GLY A 187 8.58 50.69 32.58
N LEU A 188 8.58 49.80 31.57
CA LEU A 188 7.38 49.18 31.02
C LEU A 188 6.61 48.33 32.06
N ASP A 189 7.33 47.60 32.91
CA ASP A 189 6.72 46.78 33.97
C ASP A 189 5.89 47.61 34.95
N THR A 190 6.34 48.83 35.26
CA THR A 190 5.59 49.74 36.13
C THR A 190 4.41 50.35 35.38
N LEU A 191 4.59 50.70 34.10
CA LEU A 191 3.56 51.28 33.26
C LEU A 191 2.36 50.33 33.12
N LEU A 192 2.59 49.07 32.77
CA LEU A 192 1.54 48.07 32.52
C LEU A 192 1.09 47.33 33.78
N SER A 193 1.55 47.74 34.96
CA SER A 193 1.15 47.11 36.23
C SER A 193 -0.33 47.34 36.57
N LEU A 194 -0.91 46.39 37.30
CA LEU A 194 -2.26 46.55 37.87
C LEU A 194 -2.40 47.81 38.76
N ASP A 195 -1.34 48.24 39.45
CA ASP A 195 -1.38 49.45 40.30
C ASP A 195 -1.60 50.71 39.46
N THR A 196 -1.09 50.74 38.23
CA THR A 196 -1.33 51.83 37.27
C THR A 196 -2.81 51.87 36.87
N GLN A 197 -3.49 50.72 36.80
CA GLN A 197 -4.90 50.61 36.43
C GLN A 197 -5.87 50.96 37.58
N TYR A 198 -5.38 51.03 38.82
CA TYR A 198 -6.10 51.58 39.97
C TYR A 198 -5.74 53.05 40.25
N MET A 199 -5.08 53.74 39.32
CA MET A 199 -4.74 55.14 39.54
C MET A 199 -6.01 55.99 39.73
N PRO A 200 -6.01 56.88 40.74
CA PRO A 200 -7.15 57.72 41.04
C PRO A 200 -7.35 58.78 39.94
N GLU A 201 -8.58 58.88 39.44
CA GLU A 201 -9.08 60.02 38.70
C GLU A 201 -9.90 60.93 39.63
N PRO A 202 -9.89 62.26 39.44
CA PRO A 202 -10.72 63.17 40.25
C PRO A 202 -12.20 62.82 40.15
N SER A 203 -13.01 62.94 41.20
CA SER A 203 -14.46 62.66 41.12
C SER A 203 -15.23 63.74 40.33
N LEU A 204 -16.46 63.45 39.89
CA LEU A 204 -17.34 64.45 39.26
C LEU A 204 -18.06 65.30 40.33
N PRO A 205 -18.27 66.62 40.11
CA PRO A 205 -18.99 67.49 41.04
C PRO A 205 -20.44 67.05 41.23
N ARG A 206 -20.74 66.39 42.35
CA ARG A 206 -22.10 65.99 42.73
C ARG A 206 -22.41 66.39 44.17
N THR A 207 -23.68 66.71 44.43
CA THR A 207 -24.20 66.89 45.79
C THR A 207 -25.31 65.89 46.00
N GLY A 208 -25.27 65.11 47.08
CA GLY A 208 -26.19 64.01 47.27
C GLY A 208 -25.67 62.97 48.25
N VAL A 209 -26.19 61.75 48.16
CA VAL A 209 -25.81 60.64 49.03
C VAL A 209 -25.47 59.40 48.22
N GLN A 210 -24.32 58.79 48.50
CA GLN A 210 -23.96 57.47 48.02
C GLN A 210 -24.44 56.44 49.03
N VAL A 211 -25.16 55.42 48.55
CA VAL A 211 -25.75 54.40 49.39
C VAL A 211 -25.32 53.03 48.90
N THR A 212 -24.80 52.21 49.79
CA THR A 212 -24.52 50.79 49.54
C THR A 212 -25.64 49.96 50.15
N LEU A 213 -26.36 49.24 49.29
CA LEU A 213 -27.49 48.40 49.63
C LEU A 213 -27.10 46.94 49.45
N THR A 214 -27.39 46.09 50.42
CA THR A 214 -27.39 44.64 50.21
C THR A 214 -28.84 44.17 50.09
N LEU A 215 -29.15 43.61 48.93
CA LEU A 215 -30.44 43.00 48.62
C LEU A 215 -30.41 41.52 49.03
N LYS A 216 -31.57 41.00 49.41
CA LYS A 216 -31.75 39.58 49.74
C LYS A 216 -31.53 38.72 48.49
N PRO A 217 -31.16 37.43 48.64
CA PRO A 217 -31.22 36.46 47.56
C PRO A 217 -32.59 36.46 46.88
N TYR A 218 -32.62 36.08 45.61
CA TYR A 218 -33.85 36.00 44.82
C TYR A 218 -34.94 35.18 45.51
N ASP A 219 -36.14 35.76 45.62
CA ASP A 219 -37.34 35.13 46.16
C ASP A 219 -38.53 35.46 45.26
N GLU A 220 -39.07 34.45 44.57
CA GLU A 220 -40.20 34.57 43.63
C GLU A 220 -41.44 35.23 44.28
N LEU A 221 -41.63 35.05 45.60
CA LEU A 221 -42.74 35.69 46.32
C LEU A 221 -42.57 37.20 46.45
N ILE A 222 -41.34 37.72 46.46
CA ILE A 222 -41.05 39.15 46.57
C ILE A 222 -40.82 39.77 45.19
N ASN A 223 -40.03 39.10 44.34
CA ASN A 223 -39.50 39.67 43.11
C ASN A 223 -40.39 39.37 41.87
N GLY A 224 -41.17 38.28 41.90
CA GLY A 224 -41.84 37.73 40.72
C GLY A 224 -40.97 36.70 40.00
N ASN A 225 -41.30 36.38 38.75
CA ASN A 225 -40.69 35.29 37.98
C ASN A 225 -39.39 35.72 37.25
N ASN A 226 -38.94 36.95 37.47
CA ASN A 226 -37.73 37.51 36.88
C ASN A 226 -36.80 38.00 38.00
N LYS A 227 -35.50 37.69 37.87
CA LYS A 227 -34.44 38.10 38.80
C LYS A 227 -34.04 39.58 38.66
N ILE A 228 -34.52 40.28 37.64
CA ILE A 228 -34.19 41.71 37.42
C ILE A 228 -34.82 42.59 38.51
N PHE A 229 -34.01 43.46 39.08
CA PHE A 229 -34.44 44.56 39.92
C PHE A 229 -33.99 45.90 39.34
N LYS A 230 -34.79 46.94 39.61
CA LYS A 230 -34.48 48.32 39.25
C LYS A 230 -34.47 49.17 40.51
N LEU A 231 -33.46 50.01 40.64
CA LEU A 231 -33.42 51.05 41.65
C LEU A 231 -33.75 52.37 40.99
N ARG A 232 -34.62 53.14 41.62
CA ARG A 232 -35.04 54.43 41.12
C ARG A 232 -34.95 55.49 42.22
N GLU A 233 -34.48 56.66 41.84
CA GLU A 233 -34.61 57.87 42.63
C GLU A 233 -36.01 58.45 42.40
N ALA A 234 -36.80 58.65 43.45
CA ALA A 234 -38.22 58.99 43.34
C ALA A 234 -38.56 60.33 44.01
N ASP A 235 -39.72 60.90 43.66
CA ASP A 235 -40.24 62.17 44.18
C ASP A 235 -39.22 63.33 44.09
N ILE A 236 -38.59 63.47 42.91
CA ILE A 236 -37.55 64.45 42.61
C ILE A 236 -38.15 65.82 42.29
N TRP A 237 -39.01 65.97 41.29
CA TRP A 237 -39.57 67.24 40.78
C TRP A 237 -41.09 67.35 40.91
N GLU A 238 -41.80 66.23 40.90
CA GLU A 238 -43.23 66.14 41.22
C GLU A 238 -43.52 64.90 42.07
N SER A 239 -44.60 64.91 42.86
CA SER A 239 -45.03 63.70 43.56
C SER A 239 -45.33 62.59 42.54
N SER A 240 -44.74 61.41 42.70
CA SER A 240 -44.82 60.21 41.83
C SER A 240 -43.92 60.17 40.58
N ASP A 241 -42.99 61.10 40.43
CA ASP A 241 -41.91 60.89 39.45
C ASP A 241 -40.86 59.90 39.99
N SER A 242 -40.16 59.25 39.06
CA SER A 242 -39.00 58.44 39.40
C SER A 242 -38.05 58.30 38.22
N LEU A 243 -36.75 58.31 38.54
CA LEU A 243 -35.63 58.22 37.62
C LEU A 243 -34.90 56.90 37.86
N LEU A 244 -34.70 56.12 36.80
CA LEU A 244 -33.91 54.89 36.87
C LEU A 244 -32.43 55.22 37.13
N ILE A 245 -31.87 54.70 38.22
CA ILE A 245 -30.46 54.92 38.57
C ILE A 245 -29.61 53.66 38.42
N TYR A 246 -30.22 52.46 38.52
CA TYR A 246 -29.52 51.19 38.38
C TYR A 246 -30.49 50.09 37.97
N THR A 247 -30.03 49.19 37.10
CA THR A 247 -30.70 47.92 36.79
C THR A 247 -29.71 46.81 37.08
N GLY A 248 -30.14 45.74 37.75
CA GLY A 248 -29.30 44.58 38.00
C GLY A 248 -30.10 43.30 38.11
N GLU A 249 -29.38 42.19 38.27
CA GLU A 249 -29.96 40.87 38.46
C GLU A 249 -29.68 40.36 39.89
N LEU A 250 -30.71 39.83 40.54
CA LEU A 250 -30.58 39.17 41.84
C LEU A 250 -29.95 37.79 41.66
N SER A 251 -29.06 37.42 42.56
CA SER A 251 -28.47 36.07 42.58
C SER A 251 -29.09 35.19 43.67
N ASP A 252 -28.66 33.94 43.73
CA ASP A 252 -29.03 33.03 44.83
C ASP A 252 -28.24 33.36 46.14
N GLN A 253 -27.31 34.32 46.07
CA GLN A 253 -26.60 34.95 47.20
C GLN A 253 -27.03 36.42 47.34
N PRO A 254 -26.79 37.07 48.51
CA PRO A 254 -27.09 38.49 48.69
C PRO A 254 -26.35 39.35 47.65
N THR A 255 -27.06 40.29 47.03
CA THR A 255 -26.50 41.17 45.99
C THR A 255 -26.22 42.55 46.58
N THR A 256 -24.97 42.98 46.58
CA THR A 256 -24.58 44.33 47.04
C THR A 256 -24.49 45.29 45.86
N VAL A 257 -25.13 46.45 45.97
CA VAL A 257 -25.13 47.51 44.96
C VAL A 257 -24.85 48.85 45.61
N THR A 258 -24.01 49.66 44.98
CA THR A 258 -23.73 51.02 45.44
C THR A 258 -24.24 52.01 44.41
N CYS A 259 -25.17 52.87 44.82
CA CYS A 259 -25.79 53.87 43.94
C CYS A 259 -25.71 55.27 44.55
N PHE A 260 -25.81 56.30 43.71
CA PHE A 260 -25.78 57.70 44.14
C PHE A 260 -27.14 58.35 43.90
N LEU A 261 -27.69 59.00 44.93
CA LEU A 261 -28.91 59.81 44.86
C LEU A 261 -28.50 61.28 44.82
N ASN A 262 -28.96 62.01 43.80
CA ASN A 262 -28.60 63.40 43.58
C ASN A 262 -29.53 64.33 44.36
N ARG A 263 -28.95 65.38 44.94
CA ARG A 263 -29.72 66.47 45.52
C ARG A 263 -29.91 67.59 44.50
N TYR A 264 -31.12 67.69 43.97
CA TYR A 264 -31.51 68.70 43.00
C TYR A 264 -31.93 70.01 43.67
N ASN A 265 -31.54 71.15 43.09
CA ASN A 265 -31.83 72.46 43.68
C ASN A 265 -33.29 72.88 43.50
N ASP A 266 -33.95 72.33 42.48
CA ASP A 266 -35.33 72.54 42.04
C ASP A 266 -36.26 71.39 42.45
N ALA A 267 -35.83 70.55 43.39
CA ALA A 267 -36.60 69.40 43.83
C ALA A 267 -37.96 69.76 44.48
N HIS A 268 -38.94 68.88 44.29
CA HIS A 268 -40.27 68.95 44.89
C HIS A 268 -40.24 68.81 46.40
N GLY A 269 -41.05 69.61 47.10
CA GLY A 269 -41.14 69.53 48.55
C GLY A 269 -39.84 69.91 49.26
N ASN A 270 -39.38 69.07 50.20
CA ASN A 270 -38.12 69.32 50.90
C ASN A 270 -36.95 68.73 50.09
N LYS A 271 -36.19 69.61 49.42
CA LYS A 271 -35.00 69.27 48.61
C LYS A 271 -33.88 68.53 49.32
N ASP A 272 -33.89 68.48 50.66
CA ASP A 272 -32.92 67.72 51.44
C ASP A 272 -33.44 66.32 51.83
N ASN A 273 -34.63 65.93 51.37
CA ASN A 273 -35.16 64.57 51.42
C ASN A 273 -34.99 63.88 50.06
N LEU A 274 -34.20 62.81 50.03
CA LEU A 274 -33.93 62.01 48.84
C LEU A 274 -34.62 60.66 48.98
N TYR A 275 -35.37 60.21 47.98
CA TYR A 275 -36.13 58.97 48.05
C TYR A 275 -35.58 57.94 47.09
N LEU A 276 -35.47 56.70 47.56
CA LEU A 276 -35.11 55.54 46.75
C LEU A 276 -36.26 54.54 46.77
N GLU A 277 -36.62 54.04 45.59
CA GLU A 277 -37.54 52.92 45.44
C GLU A 277 -36.89 51.77 44.68
N ALA A 278 -37.28 50.55 45.02
CA ALA A 278 -36.96 49.36 44.26
C ALA A 278 -38.18 48.91 43.45
N GLU A 279 -37.96 48.44 42.23
CA GLU A 279 -38.97 47.88 41.35
C GLU A 279 -38.54 46.46 40.96
N TYR A 280 -39.45 45.51 41.14
CA TYR A 280 -39.32 44.14 40.62
C TYR A 280 -40.45 43.87 39.62
N GLN A 281 -40.42 42.73 38.94
CA GLN A 281 -41.50 42.34 38.02
C GLN A 281 -42.87 42.32 38.72
N LYS A 282 -42.91 41.89 39.98
CA LYS A 282 -44.14 41.84 40.79
C LYS A 282 -44.72 43.21 41.15
N GLY A 283 -43.90 44.28 41.07
CA GLY A 283 -44.32 45.66 41.30
C GLY A 283 -43.28 46.51 42.02
N THR A 284 -43.56 47.82 42.06
CA THR A 284 -42.75 48.82 42.76
C THR A 284 -42.96 48.74 44.27
N GLN A 285 -41.87 48.79 45.02
CA GLN A 285 -41.86 48.69 46.47
C GLN A 285 -41.98 50.04 47.16
N ASN A 286 -42.23 50.02 48.47
CA ASN A 286 -42.27 51.24 49.27
C ASN A 286 -40.94 51.99 49.22
N LYS A 287 -41.02 53.32 49.12
CA LYS A 287 -39.85 54.21 49.10
C LYS A 287 -39.15 54.21 50.45
N ILE A 288 -37.82 54.27 50.45
CA ILE A 288 -37.03 54.67 51.62
C ILE A 288 -36.57 56.12 51.44
N ARG A 289 -36.39 56.83 52.55
CA ARG A 289 -36.03 58.25 52.56
C ARG A 289 -34.68 58.44 53.24
N PHE A 290 -33.83 59.24 52.62
CA PHE A 290 -32.63 59.81 53.22
C PHE A 290 -32.88 61.28 53.49
N THR A 291 -32.68 61.73 54.72
CA THR A 291 -32.94 63.11 55.13
C THR A 291 -31.69 63.72 55.74
N LYS A 292 -31.50 65.02 55.54
CA LYS A 292 -30.35 65.76 56.07
C LYS A 292 -30.59 66.14 57.53
N ALA A 293 -29.70 65.72 58.43
CA ALA A 293 -29.81 66.03 59.86
C ALA A 293 -29.59 67.53 60.12
N THR A 294 -30.46 68.15 60.92
CA THR A 294 -30.48 69.61 61.19
C THR A 294 -29.22 70.13 61.88
N ASP A 295 -28.47 69.24 62.53
CA ASP A 295 -27.30 69.51 63.37
C ASP A 295 -25.95 69.21 62.68
N LYS A 296 -25.89 68.25 61.74
CA LYS A 296 -24.63 67.77 61.14
C LYS A 296 -24.44 68.07 59.65
N GLN A 297 -25.46 68.55 58.96
CA GLN A 297 -25.43 68.75 57.51
C GLN A 297 -25.12 67.48 56.68
N GLU A 298 -25.26 66.27 57.23
CA GLU A 298 -25.08 64.99 56.51
C GLU A 298 -26.44 64.30 56.26
N TRP A 299 -26.55 63.56 55.16
CA TRP A 299 -27.69 62.68 54.87
C TRP A 299 -27.58 61.39 55.67
N GLN A 300 -28.69 61.00 56.30
CA GLN A 300 -28.82 59.74 57.01
C GLN A 300 -30.14 59.06 56.62
N LEU A 301 -30.22 57.75 56.79
CA LEU A 301 -31.45 56.99 56.59
C LEU A 301 -32.52 57.45 57.58
N ASP A 302 -33.70 57.80 57.06
CA ASP A 302 -34.85 58.14 57.89
C ASP A 302 -35.68 56.90 58.23
N THR A 303 -35.39 56.31 59.38
CA THR A 303 -36.10 55.12 59.87
C THR A 303 -37.55 55.39 60.27
N SER A 304 -37.98 56.66 60.38
CA SER A 304 -39.38 57.01 60.66
C SER A 304 -40.28 56.93 59.43
N TYR A 305 -39.68 56.96 58.22
CA TYR A 305 -40.37 56.87 56.95
C TYR A 305 -40.32 55.43 56.41
N ASN A 306 -41.48 54.77 56.33
CA ASN A 306 -41.61 53.36 55.91
C ASN A 306 -40.69 52.36 56.67
N GLY A 307 -40.23 52.71 57.87
CA GLY A 307 -39.30 51.89 58.66
C GLY A 307 -37.87 51.86 58.11
N GLY A 308 -37.52 52.67 57.10
CA GLY A 308 -36.20 52.67 56.47
C GLY A 308 -35.88 51.41 55.66
N THR A 309 -36.90 50.65 55.22
CA THR A 309 -36.71 49.40 54.47
C THR A 309 -37.80 49.19 53.42
N PHE A 310 -37.58 48.24 52.51
CA PHE A 310 -38.56 47.77 51.54
C PHE A 310 -38.44 46.24 51.34
N PRO A 311 -39.49 45.55 50.89
CA PRO A 311 -39.42 44.11 50.62
C PRO A 311 -38.29 43.75 49.65
N GLY A 312 -37.39 42.86 50.08
CA GLY A 312 -36.19 42.46 49.33
C GLY A 312 -34.90 43.21 49.69
N LEU A 313 -34.96 44.28 50.49
CA LEU A 313 -33.76 44.88 51.09
C LEU A 313 -33.29 44.06 52.31
N GLN A 314 -32.01 43.69 52.36
CA GLN A 314 -31.40 43.01 53.51
C GLN A 314 -30.79 44.02 54.49
N SER A 315 -29.94 44.93 54.00
CA SER A 315 -29.29 45.98 54.80
C SER A 315 -28.89 47.19 53.95
N ILE A 316 -28.67 48.31 54.62
CA ILE A 316 -27.97 49.47 54.06
C ILE A 316 -26.62 49.52 54.77
N ASP A 317 -25.56 49.22 54.02
CA ASP A 317 -24.24 48.97 54.59
C ASP A 317 -23.41 50.26 54.72
N ASN A 318 -23.65 51.22 53.83
CA ASN A 318 -22.99 52.53 53.86
C ASN A 318 -23.94 53.64 53.38
N VAL A 319 -23.84 54.82 54.01
CA VAL A 319 -24.53 56.05 53.61
C VAL A 319 -23.51 57.18 53.72
N GLU A 320 -23.01 57.65 52.59
CA GLU A 320 -21.94 58.63 52.53
C GLU A 320 -22.44 59.90 51.85
N SER A 321 -22.25 61.05 52.50
CA SER A 321 -22.70 62.35 52.01
C SER A 321 -21.65 62.98 51.09
N PHE A 322 -22.09 63.51 49.94
CA PHE A 322 -21.23 64.16 48.97
C PHE A 322 -21.65 65.62 48.79
N PHE A 323 -20.68 66.53 48.81
CA PHE A 323 -20.90 67.96 48.61
C PHE A 323 -20.02 68.47 47.48
N SER A 324 -20.62 69.19 46.53
CA SER A 324 -19.91 69.75 45.38
C SER A 324 -18.86 70.82 45.74
N THR A 325 -18.79 71.24 47.01
CA THR A 325 -17.77 72.18 47.51
C THR A 325 -16.48 71.50 48.00
N GLU A 326 -16.45 70.17 48.12
CA GLU A 326 -15.34 69.40 48.72
C GLU A 326 -14.64 68.44 47.75
N ILE A 327 -14.89 68.60 46.45
CA ILE A 327 -14.53 67.64 45.38
C ILE A 327 -13.00 67.45 45.22
N ASP A 328 -12.19 68.45 45.57
CA ASP A 328 -10.75 68.44 45.28
C ASP A 328 -9.99 67.28 45.99
N ASN A 329 -10.59 66.64 47.02
CA ASN A 329 -10.00 65.51 47.75
C ASN A 329 -10.61 64.14 47.41
N GLN A 330 -11.62 64.06 46.54
CA GLN A 330 -12.31 62.81 46.21
C GLN A 330 -11.85 62.24 44.86
N THR A 331 -11.58 60.94 44.83
CA THR A 331 -11.08 60.25 43.64
C THR A 331 -11.80 58.93 43.38
N VAL A 332 -11.95 58.58 42.12
CA VAL A 332 -12.48 57.30 41.65
C VAL A 332 -11.44 56.59 40.79
N PRO A 333 -11.36 55.25 40.77
CA PRO A 333 -10.50 54.55 39.82
C PRO A 333 -10.86 54.90 38.37
N MET A 334 -9.92 54.72 37.44
CA MET A 334 -10.24 54.83 36.02
C MET A 334 -11.34 53.84 35.60
N ASP A 335 -12.09 54.25 34.59
CA ASP A 335 -13.29 53.56 34.12
C ASP A 335 -13.02 52.88 32.77
N PHE A 336 -13.12 51.53 32.76
CA PHE A 336 -12.93 50.69 31.58
C PHE A 336 -14.21 50.49 30.74
N ALA A 337 -15.32 51.13 31.12
CA ALA A 337 -16.57 51.21 30.35
C ALA A 337 -16.96 52.67 30.00
N GLY A 338 -16.15 53.65 30.42
CA GLY A 338 -16.39 55.08 30.17
C GLY A 338 -15.96 55.55 28.77
N ALA A 339 -16.06 56.86 28.51
CA ALA A 339 -15.78 57.46 27.19
C ALA A 339 -14.37 57.19 26.62
N ASN A 340 -13.39 56.92 27.49
CA ASN A 340 -12.00 56.62 27.09
C ASN A 340 -11.64 55.12 27.22
N ALA A 341 -12.63 54.25 27.43
CA ALA A 341 -12.44 52.81 27.63
C ALA A 341 -11.59 52.16 26.53
N LEU A 342 -11.89 52.44 25.25
CA LEU A 342 -11.16 51.88 24.11
C LEU A 342 -9.64 52.04 24.26
N TYR A 343 -9.18 53.24 24.60
CA TYR A 343 -7.74 53.52 24.76
C TYR A 343 -7.12 52.80 25.95
N PHE A 344 -7.87 52.62 27.04
CA PHE A 344 -7.40 51.84 28.19
C PHE A 344 -7.29 50.35 27.85
N TRP A 345 -8.28 49.80 27.14
CA TRP A 345 -8.22 48.44 26.61
C TRP A 345 -7.07 48.25 25.62
N GLU A 346 -6.84 49.22 24.72
CA GLU A 346 -5.69 49.21 23.81
C GLU A 346 -4.35 49.21 24.55
N LEU A 347 -4.22 50.01 25.60
CA LEU A 347 -2.97 50.10 26.36
C LEU A 347 -2.68 48.85 27.21
N PHE A 348 -3.68 48.33 27.90
CA PHE A 348 -3.50 47.28 28.92
C PHE A 348 -3.81 45.86 28.44
N TYR A 349 -4.43 45.69 27.28
CA TYR A 349 -4.74 44.38 26.72
C TYR A 349 -4.27 44.24 25.26
N TYR A 350 -4.82 45.02 24.32
CA TYR A 350 -4.55 44.79 22.89
C TYR A 350 -3.09 45.07 22.50
N GLY A 351 -2.49 46.13 23.02
CA GLY A 351 -1.09 46.49 22.77
C GLY A 351 -0.14 45.37 23.19
N PRO A 352 -0.17 44.92 24.45
CA PRO A 352 0.64 43.78 24.88
C PRO A 352 0.34 42.49 24.11
N MET A 353 -0.93 42.21 23.80
CA MET A 353 -1.34 41.01 23.03
C MET A 353 -0.78 41.04 21.61
N LEU A 354 -0.86 42.19 20.93
CA LEU A 354 -0.35 42.38 19.57
C LEU A 354 1.16 42.20 19.53
N VAL A 355 1.90 42.80 20.47
CA VAL A 355 3.37 42.67 20.53
C VAL A 355 3.77 41.23 20.82
N MET A 356 3.12 40.58 21.79
CA MET A 356 3.33 39.16 22.09
C MET A 356 3.15 38.30 20.85
N LYS A 357 2.05 38.48 20.11
CA LYS A 357 1.70 37.69 18.93
C LYS A 357 2.65 37.97 17.75
N ARG A 358 3.09 39.22 17.57
CA ARG A 358 4.08 39.57 16.56
C ARG A 358 5.44 38.92 16.86
N LEU A 359 5.87 38.93 18.12
CA LEU A 359 7.12 38.27 18.54
C LEU A 359 7.03 36.75 18.40
N LEU A 360 5.87 36.16 18.65
CA LEU A 360 5.62 34.73 18.43
C LEU A 360 5.77 34.35 16.94
N GLN A 361 5.21 35.15 16.03
CA GLN A 361 5.34 34.95 14.58
C GLN A 361 6.80 35.04 14.10
N GLU A 362 7.59 35.93 14.70
CA GLU A 362 9.02 36.08 14.43
C GLU A 362 9.88 35.07 15.20
N GLN A 363 9.27 34.10 15.90
CA GLN A 363 9.94 33.07 16.70
C GLN A 363 10.83 33.62 17.84
N ASN A 364 10.62 34.88 18.26
CA ASN A 364 11.26 35.43 19.45
C ASN A 364 10.45 35.04 20.69
N PHE A 365 10.60 33.78 21.07
CA PHE A 365 9.76 33.17 22.09
C PHE A 365 9.98 33.76 23.49
N ALA A 366 11.22 34.13 23.83
CA ALA A 366 11.57 34.68 25.15
C ALA A 366 10.85 36.01 25.40
N ASP A 367 10.93 36.94 24.45
CA ASP A 367 10.27 38.23 24.56
C ASP A 367 8.75 38.10 24.43
N SER A 368 8.26 37.22 23.55
CA SER A 368 6.82 36.92 23.45
C SER A 368 6.25 36.47 24.81
N ALA A 369 6.92 35.57 25.51
CA ALA A 369 6.52 35.14 26.85
C ALA A 369 6.54 36.28 27.88
N ASN A 370 7.51 37.20 27.79
CA ASN A 370 7.57 38.35 28.69
C ASN A 370 6.42 39.33 28.43
N TRP A 371 6.05 39.57 27.17
CA TRP A 371 4.91 40.43 26.84
C TRP A 371 3.57 39.82 27.23
N LEU A 372 3.42 38.48 27.14
CA LEU A 372 2.23 37.79 27.64
C LEU A 372 2.02 38.02 29.15
N LYS A 373 3.11 38.08 29.93
CA LYS A 373 3.10 38.38 31.37
C LYS A 373 2.67 39.80 31.72
N PHE A 374 2.43 40.70 30.77
CA PHE A 374 1.75 41.96 31.08
C PHE A 374 0.23 41.79 31.18
N ILE A 375 -0.32 40.69 30.65
CA ILE A 375 -1.74 40.36 30.70
C ILE A 375 -1.97 39.22 31.70
N PHE A 376 -1.26 38.09 31.52
CA PHE A 376 -1.48 36.86 32.26
C PHE A 376 -0.17 36.15 32.59
N SER A 377 -0.03 35.70 33.84
CA SER A 377 1.11 34.93 34.32
C SER A 377 0.60 33.70 35.06
N SER A 378 0.86 32.50 34.53
CA SER A 378 0.47 31.24 35.19
C SER A 378 1.19 31.00 36.52
N SER A 379 2.35 31.63 36.74
CA SER A 379 3.07 31.59 38.02
C SER A 379 2.58 32.62 39.04
N GLY A 380 1.59 33.46 38.66
CA GLY A 380 1.10 34.58 39.46
C GLY A 380 2.05 35.79 39.48
N TYR A 381 1.62 36.86 40.13
CA TYR A 381 2.42 38.06 40.43
C TYR A 381 2.65 38.18 41.95
N ASP A 382 3.87 38.52 42.38
CA ASP A 382 4.22 38.64 43.80
C ASP A 382 3.81 40.02 44.36
N ARG A 383 2.59 40.12 44.92
CA ARG A 383 2.04 41.37 45.49
C ARG A 383 1.22 41.16 46.78
N GLY A 384 1.77 40.44 47.76
CA GLY A 384 1.21 40.40 49.12
C GLY A 384 -0.15 39.71 49.25
N ARG A 385 -0.11 38.39 49.50
CA ARG A 385 -1.20 37.53 50.04
C ARG A 385 -2.46 37.26 49.20
N GLN A 386 -2.59 37.71 47.95
CA GLN A 386 -3.57 37.14 47.02
C GLN A 386 -2.89 36.67 45.73
N ASN A 387 -3.12 35.40 45.35
CA ASN A 387 -2.64 34.82 44.10
C ASN A 387 -3.43 35.41 42.93
N GLN A 388 -2.94 36.52 42.39
CA GLN A 388 -3.55 37.18 41.23
C GLN A 388 -2.79 36.73 39.97
N TYR A 389 -3.50 36.17 38.99
CA TYR A 389 -2.92 35.64 37.74
C TYR A 389 -3.12 36.58 36.54
N TRP A 390 -4.11 37.47 36.61
CA TRP A 390 -4.42 38.48 35.61
C TRP A 390 -3.89 39.85 36.07
N ASN A 391 -3.16 40.54 35.20
CA ASN A 391 -2.64 41.89 35.44
C ASN A 391 -3.45 42.97 34.71
N THR A 392 -4.44 42.57 33.91
CA THR A 392 -5.43 43.45 33.27
C THR A 392 -6.71 43.49 34.12
N ARG A 393 -6.99 44.62 34.77
CA ARG A 393 -8.10 44.86 35.69
C ARG A 393 -9.50 44.52 35.14
N PRO A 394 -9.90 44.94 33.93
CA PRO A 394 -11.25 44.61 33.44
C PRO A 394 -11.45 43.11 33.18
N LEU A 395 -10.38 42.30 33.13
CA LEU A 395 -10.50 40.84 33.13
C LEU A 395 -10.70 40.27 34.55
N LEU A 396 -10.33 40.98 35.62
CA LEU A 396 -10.61 40.52 36.99
C LEU A 396 -12.06 40.82 37.40
N GLU A 397 -12.58 41.94 36.93
CA GLU A 397 -13.90 42.48 37.28
C GLU A 397 -14.99 42.06 36.28
N ASP A 398 -14.63 41.37 35.19
CA ASP A 398 -15.52 41.00 34.07
C ASP A 398 -16.33 42.21 33.56
N THR A 399 -15.62 43.31 33.29
CA THR A 399 -16.21 44.58 32.87
C THR A 399 -16.65 44.55 31.40
N SER A 400 -17.96 44.45 31.17
CA SER A 400 -18.55 44.71 29.85
C SER A 400 -18.41 46.18 29.48
N TRP A 401 -17.98 46.46 28.26
CA TRP A 401 -17.90 47.83 27.73
C TRP A 401 -18.57 47.97 26.35
N ASN A 402 -19.25 46.91 25.90
CA ASN A 402 -20.10 46.87 24.73
C ASN A 402 -21.30 45.94 25.02
N GLU A 403 -22.26 46.43 25.82
CA GLU A 403 -23.34 45.61 26.39
C GLU A 403 -24.29 45.03 25.33
N VAL A 404 -24.44 45.71 24.19
CA VAL A 404 -25.27 45.25 23.06
C VAL A 404 -24.43 45.34 21.79
N PRO A 405 -23.76 44.24 21.39
CA PRO A 405 -23.04 44.19 20.13
C PRO A 405 -23.99 44.49 18.96
N ASP A 406 -23.77 45.58 18.24
CA ASP A 406 -24.53 45.93 17.03
C ASP A 406 -24.35 44.90 15.91
N ASP A 407 -23.20 44.20 15.91
CA ASP A 407 -22.85 43.17 14.95
C ASP A 407 -22.40 41.88 15.67
N ILE A 408 -23.25 40.86 15.64
CA ILE A 408 -22.97 39.53 16.19
C ILE A 408 -21.96 38.72 15.34
N THR A 409 -21.54 39.26 14.19
CA THR A 409 -20.48 38.66 13.36
C THR A 409 -19.09 39.20 13.69
N ASP A 410 -18.99 40.25 14.52
CA ASP A 410 -17.72 40.75 15.04
C ASP A 410 -17.31 40.00 16.32
N PRO A 411 -16.28 39.13 16.27
CA PRO A 411 -15.82 38.40 17.44
C PRO A 411 -15.22 39.30 18.52
N ASP A 412 -14.67 40.46 18.16
CA ASP A 412 -14.18 41.42 19.14
C ASP A 412 -15.36 42.07 19.85
N ALA A 413 -16.42 42.49 19.16
CA ALA A 413 -17.63 43.02 19.81
C ALA A 413 -18.25 42.04 20.83
N ILE A 414 -18.28 40.74 20.51
CA ILE A 414 -18.72 39.69 21.45
C ILE A 414 -17.79 39.61 22.67
N ALA A 415 -16.48 39.68 22.46
CA ALA A 415 -15.50 39.65 23.54
C ALA A 415 -15.48 40.92 24.40
N GLN A 416 -15.90 42.06 23.84
CA GLN A 416 -16.11 43.31 24.57
C GLN A 416 -17.36 43.28 25.45
N ALA A 417 -18.40 42.56 24.99
CA ALA A 417 -19.60 42.29 25.77
C ALA A 417 -19.30 41.36 26.95
N ASP A 418 -18.49 40.33 26.75
CA ASP A 418 -18.04 39.39 27.78
C ASP A 418 -16.51 39.14 27.70
N PRO A 419 -15.72 39.77 28.59
CA PRO A 419 -14.27 39.62 28.65
C PRO A 419 -13.75 38.20 28.91
N MET A 420 -14.60 37.22 29.22
CA MET A 420 -14.21 35.80 29.28
C MET A 420 -13.57 35.32 27.97
N HIS A 421 -14.02 35.84 26.83
CA HIS A 421 -13.46 35.51 25.52
C HIS A 421 -12.01 36.01 25.38
N TYR A 422 -11.68 37.17 25.93
CA TYR A 422 -10.31 37.68 26.00
C TYR A 422 -9.43 36.84 26.92
N LYS A 423 -9.99 36.35 28.04
CA LYS A 423 -9.28 35.38 28.90
C LYS A 423 -8.94 34.10 28.14
N LEU A 424 -9.93 33.50 27.47
CA LEU A 424 -9.75 32.27 26.70
C LEU A 424 -8.74 32.46 25.56
N SER A 425 -8.83 33.58 24.84
CA SER A 425 -7.88 33.94 23.79
C SER A 425 -6.45 34.05 24.34
N THR A 426 -6.26 34.74 25.48
CA THR A 426 -4.95 34.86 26.13
C THR A 426 -4.38 33.49 26.50
N LEU A 427 -5.20 32.60 27.07
CA LEU A 427 -4.78 31.24 27.41
C LEU A 427 -4.42 30.41 26.18
N MET A 428 -5.23 30.46 25.12
CA MET A 428 -4.92 29.77 23.87
C MET A 428 -3.60 30.22 23.26
N ASN A 429 -3.33 31.54 23.23
CA ASN A 429 -2.06 32.07 22.74
C ASN A 429 -0.87 31.61 23.63
N MET A 430 -1.06 31.45 24.94
CA MET A 430 -0.04 30.86 25.82
C MET A 430 0.30 29.41 25.43
N ILE A 431 -0.74 28.60 25.18
CA ILE A 431 -0.57 27.21 24.76
C ILE A 431 0.13 27.15 23.39
N GLU A 432 -0.26 28.00 22.44
CA GLU A 432 0.39 28.09 21.14
C GLU A 432 1.87 28.48 21.26
N LEU A 433 2.21 29.43 22.12
CA LEU A 433 3.59 29.81 22.43
C LEU A 433 4.41 28.63 22.97
N LEU A 434 3.85 27.84 23.91
CA LEU A 434 4.52 26.66 24.46
C LEU A 434 4.70 25.55 23.42
N ILE A 435 3.66 25.29 22.62
CA ILE A 435 3.75 24.34 21.50
C ILE A 435 4.84 24.78 20.52
N ALA A 436 4.86 26.06 20.14
CA ALA A 436 5.81 26.57 19.17
C ALA A 436 7.27 26.46 19.65
N ARG A 437 7.53 26.73 20.93
CA ARG A 437 8.84 26.47 21.57
C ARG A 437 9.20 24.99 21.50
N GLY A 438 8.29 24.11 21.93
CA GLY A 438 8.51 22.66 21.88
C GLY A 438 8.79 22.17 20.45
N ASP A 439 8.06 22.70 19.47
CA ASP A 439 8.19 22.41 18.06
C ASP A 439 9.54 22.89 17.49
N GLN A 440 10.10 24.01 17.97
CA GLN A 440 11.44 24.46 17.60
C GLN A 440 12.50 23.48 18.13
N ASP A 441 12.42 23.12 19.41
CA ASP A 441 13.39 22.24 20.07
C ASP A 441 13.33 20.81 19.51
N TYR A 442 12.13 20.33 19.14
CA TYR A 442 11.95 19.03 18.48
C TYR A 442 12.70 18.97 17.16
N ARG A 443 12.60 20.02 16.33
CA ARG A 443 13.20 20.04 14.98
C ARG A 443 14.73 20.00 14.99
N GLN A 444 15.38 20.32 16.12
CA GLN A 444 16.83 20.20 16.26
C GLN A 444 17.29 18.73 16.32
N LEU A 445 16.42 17.81 16.77
CA LEU A 445 16.68 16.36 16.82
C LEU A 445 17.90 15.94 17.65
N GLU A 446 18.31 16.76 18.62
CA GLU A 446 19.33 16.41 19.61
C GLU A 446 18.66 15.80 20.85
N ARG A 447 19.36 14.90 21.56
CA ARG A 447 18.76 14.22 22.72
C ARG A 447 18.27 15.20 23.79
N ASP A 448 19.07 16.23 24.05
CA ASP A 448 18.78 17.20 25.12
C ASP A 448 17.66 18.17 24.67
N THR A 449 17.64 18.58 23.40
CA THR A 449 16.55 19.43 22.85
C THR A 449 15.23 18.66 22.73
N LEU A 450 15.25 17.34 22.48
CA LEU A 450 14.04 16.51 22.53
C LEU A 450 13.49 16.37 23.96
N ALA A 451 14.34 16.45 24.98
CA ALA A 451 13.91 16.52 26.37
C ALA A 451 13.29 17.88 26.70
N GLU A 452 13.86 18.98 26.20
CA GLU A 452 13.30 20.33 26.32
C GLU A 452 11.95 20.45 25.58
N ALA A 453 11.84 19.91 24.38
CA ALA A 453 10.58 19.83 23.64
C ALA A 453 9.49 19.13 24.46
N LYS A 454 9.83 17.99 25.08
CA LYS A 454 8.91 17.27 25.98
C LYS A 454 8.45 18.13 27.15
N MET A 455 9.37 18.87 27.77
CA MET A 455 9.05 19.77 28.88
C MET A 455 7.99 20.81 28.46
N TRP A 456 8.18 21.48 27.33
CA TRP A 456 7.24 22.48 26.83
C TRP A 456 5.85 21.90 26.55
N TYR A 457 5.77 20.73 25.91
CA TYR A 457 4.47 20.09 25.62
C TYR A 457 3.76 19.60 26.90
N VAL A 458 4.51 19.09 27.87
CA VAL A 458 3.93 18.68 29.16
C VAL A 458 3.40 19.90 29.92
N GLN A 459 4.16 21.00 29.95
CA GLN A 459 3.72 22.26 30.56
C GLN A 459 2.43 22.78 29.91
N ALA A 460 2.33 22.71 28.58
CA ALA A 460 1.10 23.09 27.87
C ALA A 460 -0.09 22.20 28.26
N LEU A 461 0.10 20.87 28.34
CA LEU A 461 -0.96 19.95 28.76
C LEU A 461 -1.38 20.15 30.22
N GLU A 462 -0.45 20.42 31.13
CA GLU A 462 -0.76 20.70 32.53
C GLU A 462 -1.63 21.96 32.68
N LEU A 463 -1.37 22.99 31.88
CA LEU A 463 -2.21 24.20 31.82
C LEU A 463 -3.60 23.93 31.24
N MET A 464 -3.72 22.99 30.28
CA MET A 464 -5.01 22.61 29.69
C MET A 464 -5.84 21.68 30.58
N GLY A 465 -5.21 20.93 31.49
CA GLY A 465 -5.86 19.96 32.36
C GLY A 465 -6.24 18.63 31.67
N GLU A 466 -6.94 17.79 32.42
CA GLU A 466 -7.49 16.52 31.92
C GLU A 466 -8.64 16.76 30.94
N ASP A 467 -8.94 15.78 30.08
CA ASP A 467 -10.09 15.90 29.19
C ASP A 467 -11.31 15.64 30.04
N GLU A 468 -12.30 16.53 29.98
CA GLU A 468 -13.61 16.15 30.46
C GLU A 468 -14.17 15.10 29.49
N PRO A 469 -14.50 13.88 29.96
CA PRO A 469 -15.10 12.86 29.12
C PRO A 469 -16.37 13.43 28.50
N SER A 470 -16.53 13.29 27.19
CA SER A 470 -17.79 13.63 26.53
C SER A 470 -18.88 12.75 27.14
N LEU A 471 -19.77 13.36 27.94
CA LEU A 471 -20.91 12.64 28.49
C LEU A 471 -21.74 12.10 27.30
N PRO A 472 -22.13 10.81 27.31
CA PRO A 472 -22.97 10.26 26.26
C PRO A 472 -24.33 10.97 26.30
N THR A 473 -24.52 11.97 25.44
CA THR A 473 -25.78 12.67 25.30
C THR A 473 -26.76 11.80 24.51
N SER A 474 -27.89 11.43 25.11
CA SER A 474 -28.99 10.79 24.41
C SER A 474 -29.74 11.82 23.56
N TRP A 475 -29.27 12.04 22.33
CA TRP A 475 -30.00 12.82 21.33
C TRP A 475 -31.02 11.91 20.61
N PRO A 476 -32.34 12.16 20.69
CA PRO A 476 -33.37 11.17 20.32
C PRO A 476 -33.56 10.96 18.80
N ASN A 477 -32.70 11.53 17.94
CA ASN A 477 -32.82 11.49 16.48
C ASN A 477 -34.23 11.87 15.96
N PRO A 478 -34.74 13.08 16.28
CA PRO A 478 -36.06 13.52 15.85
C PRO A 478 -36.17 13.65 14.32
N SER A 479 -37.40 13.65 13.78
CA SER A 479 -37.59 14.00 12.37
C SER A 479 -37.23 15.47 12.13
N LEU A 480 -36.89 15.85 10.90
CA LEU A 480 -36.57 17.25 10.58
C LEU A 480 -37.73 18.20 10.92
N LYS A 481 -38.97 17.71 10.80
CA LYS A 481 -40.16 18.46 11.17
C LYS A 481 -40.20 18.70 12.69
N ASP A 482 -40.01 17.65 13.49
CA ASP A 482 -40.06 17.75 14.96
C ASP A 482 -38.85 18.51 15.53
N ALA A 483 -37.71 18.52 14.85
CA ALA A 483 -36.54 19.33 15.20
C ALA A 483 -36.74 20.83 14.90
N ALA A 484 -37.44 21.14 13.81
CA ALA A 484 -37.78 22.51 13.43
C ALA A 484 -38.89 23.13 14.30
N GLU A 485 -39.68 22.29 15.00
CA GLU A 485 -40.71 22.72 15.96
C GLU A 485 -40.13 23.14 17.33
N LEU A 486 -38.81 22.99 17.56
CA LEU A 486 -38.06 23.49 18.73
C LEU A 486 -38.58 22.96 20.09
N GLU A 487 -39.02 21.70 20.15
CA GLU A 487 -39.33 21.04 21.42
C GLU A 487 -38.05 20.86 22.27
N GLU A 488 -38.15 20.92 23.60
CA GLU A 488 -37.00 20.93 24.52
C GLU A 488 -36.04 19.72 24.36
N HIS A 489 -36.57 18.58 23.89
CA HIS A 489 -35.80 17.36 23.63
C HIS A 489 -35.20 17.29 22.21
N THR A 490 -35.53 18.23 21.33
CA THR A 490 -35.08 18.33 19.93
C THR A 490 -34.22 19.57 19.65
N ILE A 491 -33.77 20.29 20.68
CA ILE A 491 -32.81 21.43 20.61
C ILE A 491 -31.34 20.99 20.62
N PHE A 492 -30.61 21.33 19.55
CA PHE A 492 -29.20 20.94 19.35
C PHE A 492 -28.35 21.21 20.61
N LYS A 493 -27.42 20.31 20.91
CA LYS A 493 -26.54 20.45 22.07
C LYS A 493 -25.32 21.32 21.73
N PRO A 494 -24.82 22.12 22.67
CA PRO A 494 -23.59 22.89 22.46
C PRO A 494 -22.40 22.00 22.11
N GLU A 495 -21.57 22.45 21.19
CA GLU A 495 -20.32 21.79 20.82
C GLU A 495 -19.14 22.40 21.62
N LYS A 496 -18.15 21.57 21.93
CA LYS A 496 -16.87 22.06 22.48
C LYS A 496 -16.13 22.88 21.42
N ASN A 497 -15.35 23.87 21.85
CA ASN A 497 -14.51 24.67 20.95
C ASN A 497 -13.49 23.78 20.20
N THR A 498 -13.59 23.73 18.88
CA THR A 498 -12.76 22.88 18.01
C THR A 498 -11.28 23.25 18.07
N LYS A 499 -10.95 24.54 18.12
CA LYS A 499 -9.55 25.02 18.20
C LYS A 499 -8.87 24.54 19.49
N TRP A 500 -9.59 24.51 20.62
CA TRP A 500 -9.08 23.97 21.88
C TRP A 500 -8.77 22.46 21.76
N GLN A 501 -9.66 21.71 21.09
CA GLN A 501 -9.45 20.28 20.84
C GLN A 501 -8.26 20.02 19.91
N GLU A 502 -8.10 20.81 18.85
CA GLU A 502 -6.98 20.69 17.91
C GLU A 502 -5.61 20.91 18.58
N LEU A 503 -5.49 21.92 19.44
CA LEU A 503 -4.27 22.16 20.22
C LEU A 503 -3.94 20.94 21.10
N ARG A 504 -4.97 20.35 21.72
CA ARG A 504 -4.82 19.17 22.57
C ARG A 504 -4.42 17.92 21.79
N LEU A 505 -5.03 17.69 20.63
CA LEU A 505 -4.67 16.60 19.72
C LEU A 505 -3.24 16.78 19.19
N THR A 506 -2.85 18.01 18.87
CA THR A 506 -1.48 18.34 18.45
C THR A 506 -0.48 17.96 19.55
N LEU A 507 -0.71 18.37 20.79
CA LEU A 507 0.12 18.00 21.93
C LEU A 507 0.20 16.49 22.14
N ALA A 508 -0.93 15.79 22.06
CA ALA A 508 -0.99 14.33 22.18
C ALA A 508 -0.14 13.65 21.08
N GLN A 509 -0.24 14.12 19.83
CA GLN A 509 0.55 13.63 18.71
C GLN A 509 2.05 13.91 18.91
N ARG A 510 2.43 15.13 19.32
CA ARG A 510 3.84 15.50 19.57
C ARG A 510 4.47 14.62 20.65
N LEU A 511 3.77 14.43 21.76
CA LEU A 511 4.23 13.55 22.84
C LEU A 511 4.27 12.08 22.42
N TYR A 512 3.30 11.62 21.62
CA TYR A 512 3.33 10.28 21.05
C TYR A 512 4.59 10.07 20.20
N ASN A 513 4.89 10.99 19.29
CA ASN A 513 6.07 10.91 18.43
C ASN A 513 7.36 10.89 19.27
N LEU A 514 7.48 11.74 20.30
CA LEU A 514 8.63 11.76 21.22
C LEU A 514 8.80 10.44 21.98
N ARG A 515 7.71 9.77 22.35
CA ARG A 515 7.74 8.49 23.07
C ARG A 515 8.18 7.33 22.18
N HIS A 516 8.00 7.42 20.86
CA HIS A 516 8.22 6.33 19.91
C HIS A 516 9.45 6.52 19.00
N ASN A 517 10.33 7.47 19.32
CA ASN A 517 11.52 7.77 18.53
C ASN A 517 11.19 8.13 17.06
N LEU A 518 10.14 8.94 16.89
CA LEU A 518 9.69 9.45 15.60
C LEU A 518 10.13 10.91 15.44
N THR A 519 10.20 11.40 14.19
CA THR A 519 10.30 12.83 13.90
C THR A 519 8.98 13.53 14.21
N ILE A 520 8.97 14.87 14.15
CA ILE A 520 7.74 15.67 14.28
C ILE A 520 6.64 15.25 13.27
N ASP A 521 7.04 14.74 12.09
CA ASP A 521 6.16 14.24 11.02
C ASP A 521 5.76 12.75 11.20
N GLY A 522 6.25 12.07 12.23
CA GLY A 522 5.95 10.66 12.50
C GLY A 522 6.86 9.64 11.78
N LYS A 523 7.97 10.06 11.17
CA LYS A 523 8.93 9.14 10.53
C LYS A 523 9.88 8.54 11.57
N PRO A 524 10.18 7.23 11.55
CA PRO A 524 11.09 6.63 12.53
C PRO A 524 12.51 7.17 12.37
N LEU A 525 13.14 7.53 13.49
CA LEU A 525 14.57 7.92 13.53
C LEU A 525 15.50 6.70 13.46
N SER A 526 15.01 5.51 13.85
CA SER A 526 15.74 4.24 13.70
C SER A 526 15.52 3.64 12.32
N LEU A 527 16.61 3.27 11.64
CA LEU A 527 16.55 2.55 10.37
C LEU A 527 16.12 1.09 10.60
N PRO A 528 15.26 0.51 9.74
CA PRO A 528 14.86 -0.89 9.84
C PRO A 528 16.03 -1.83 9.46
N LEU A 529 16.06 -3.02 10.06
CA LEU A 529 17.06 -4.05 9.76
C LEU A 529 16.73 -4.76 8.42
N PHE A 530 17.71 -4.90 7.53
CA PHE A 530 17.56 -5.68 6.30
C PHE A 530 17.88 -7.17 6.55
N ALA A 531 16.96 -8.07 6.19
CA ALA A 531 17.17 -9.51 6.36
C ALA A 531 18.13 -10.09 5.31
N THR A 532 19.09 -10.93 5.74
CA THR A 532 19.95 -11.72 4.85
C THR A 532 19.24 -12.97 4.33
N PRO A 533 19.30 -13.29 3.01
CA PRO A 533 18.67 -14.48 2.44
C PRO A 533 19.40 -15.80 2.83
N ALA A 534 18.68 -16.94 2.78
CA ALA A 534 19.17 -18.27 3.17
C ALA A 534 20.03 -18.98 2.09
N ASN A 535 20.83 -19.99 2.50
CA ASN A 535 21.82 -20.70 1.65
C ASN A 535 21.25 -21.98 0.96
N PRO A 536 21.35 -22.15 -0.38
CA PRO A 536 20.71 -23.24 -1.14
C PRO A 536 21.52 -24.56 -1.33
N ALA A 537 22.48 -24.89 -0.46
CA ALA A 537 23.52 -25.90 -0.77
C ALA A 537 23.17 -27.41 -0.68
N ASP A 538 21.96 -27.83 -0.29
CA ASP A 538 21.69 -29.25 0.07
C ASP A 538 21.08 -30.10 -1.08
N LEU A 539 21.77 -30.25 -2.21
CA LEU A 539 21.44 -31.26 -3.23
C LEU A 539 22.57 -32.30 -3.37
N LEU A 540 22.55 -33.36 -2.54
CA LEU A 540 23.50 -34.49 -2.62
C LEU A 540 22.81 -35.71 -3.25
N SER A 541 23.38 -36.25 -4.33
CA SER A 541 22.93 -37.50 -4.97
C SER A 541 23.85 -38.67 -4.59
N ALA A 542 23.28 -39.82 -4.19
CA ALA A 542 24.03 -41.03 -3.85
C ALA A 542 23.84 -42.11 -4.93
N ALA A 543 24.94 -42.72 -5.37
CA ALA A 543 24.92 -43.90 -6.25
C ALA A 543 25.22 -45.15 -5.42
N VAL A 544 24.34 -46.16 -5.48
CA VAL A 544 24.47 -47.44 -4.75
C VAL A 544 24.66 -48.58 -5.75
N ALA A 545 25.62 -49.47 -5.52
CA ALA A 545 25.90 -50.62 -6.38
C ALA A 545 25.16 -51.89 -5.89
N ASN A 546 24.61 -52.68 -6.83
CA ASN A 546 23.99 -53.98 -6.56
C ASN A 546 24.95 -55.13 -6.91
N ALA A 547 24.99 -56.20 -6.11
CA ALA A 547 25.82 -57.39 -6.36
C ALA A 547 24.98 -58.65 -6.52
N GLN A 548 25.22 -59.44 -7.57
CA GLN A 548 24.62 -60.76 -7.81
C GLN A 548 25.70 -61.82 -8.12
N GLY A 549 25.50 -63.06 -7.66
CA GLY A 549 26.47 -64.16 -7.76
C GLY A 549 26.53 -64.87 -9.13
N GLY A 550 27.56 -65.72 -9.32
CA GLY A 550 27.76 -66.54 -10.54
C GLY A 550 26.91 -67.82 -10.58
N ILE A 551 26.86 -68.47 -11.75
CA ILE A 551 25.95 -69.60 -12.05
C ILE A 551 26.72 -70.94 -12.05
N PRO A 552 26.19 -72.02 -11.46
CA PRO A 552 26.85 -73.34 -11.42
C PRO A 552 26.89 -74.04 -12.80
N LEU A 553 27.87 -74.94 -12.99
CA LEU A 553 28.01 -75.74 -14.22
C LEU A 553 27.00 -76.92 -14.26
N PRO A 554 26.52 -77.32 -15.45
CA PRO A 554 25.73 -78.54 -15.63
C PRO A 554 26.54 -79.83 -15.31
N THR A 555 25.92 -80.82 -14.65
CA THR A 555 26.59 -82.05 -14.19
C THR A 555 26.35 -83.30 -15.05
N ASP A 556 25.28 -83.34 -15.86
CA ASP A 556 24.84 -84.54 -16.59
C ASP A 556 25.34 -84.57 -18.04
N ILE A 557 26.66 -84.72 -18.25
CA ILE A 557 27.24 -84.68 -19.61
C ILE A 557 27.88 -86.01 -19.98
N THR A 558 27.26 -86.69 -20.95
CA THR A 558 27.71 -87.97 -21.50
C THR A 558 28.75 -87.80 -22.61
N LEU A 559 29.56 -88.83 -22.83
CA LEU A 559 30.53 -88.88 -23.93
C LEU A 559 29.82 -88.87 -25.29
N GLY A 560 30.25 -87.96 -26.17
CA GLY A 560 29.74 -87.86 -27.54
C GLY A 560 30.24 -88.99 -28.45
N LEU A 561 29.62 -89.15 -29.62
CA LEU A 561 30.07 -90.11 -30.63
C LEU A 561 31.27 -89.61 -31.45
N TYR A 562 31.43 -88.28 -31.54
CA TYR A 562 32.52 -87.66 -32.28
C TYR A 562 33.80 -87.59 -31.46
N ARG A 563 34.92 -87.75 -32.16
CA ARG A 563 36.27 -87.51 -31.66
C ARG A 563 36.43 -86.06 -31.17
N PHE A 564 37.51 -85.80 -30.45
CA PHE A 564 37.78 -84.51 -29.84
C PHE A 564 37.85 -83.35 -30.86
N PRO A 565 38.63 -83.41 -31.96
CA PRO A 565 38.77 -82.25 -32.85
C PRO A 565 37.45 -81.76 -33.47
N PRO A 566 36.58 -82.63 -34.04
CA PRO A 566 35.26 -82.21 -34.51
C PRO A 566 34.37 -81.62 -33.41
N THR A 567 34.47 -82.14 -32.19
CA THR A 567 33.67 -81.67 -31.05
C THR A 567 34.14 -80.30 -30.54
N LEU A 568 35.46 -80.10 -30.50
CA LEU A 568 36.09 -78.82 -30.16
C LEU A 568 35.73 -77.72 -31.16
N GLU A 569 35.84 -77.99 -32.46
CA GLU A 569 35.45 -77.02 -33.50
C GLU A 569 33.96 -76.68 -33.42
N SER A 570 33.10 -77.66 -33.12
CA SER A 570 31.69 -77.39 -32.86
C SER A 570 31.47 -76.48 -31.65
N ALA A 571 32.23 -76.67 -30.57
CA ALA A 571 32.15 -75.84 -29.38
C ALA A 571 32.66 -74.40 -29.64
N LYS A 572 33.81 -74.25 -30.31
CA LYS A 572 34.35 -72.93 -30.71
C LYS A 572 33.37 -72.15 -31.59
N GLY A 573 32.70 -72.83 -32.52
CA GLY A 573 31.69 -72.21 -33.39
C GLY A 573 30.53 -71.59 -32.60
N VAL A 574 29.98 -72.32 -31.62
CA VAL A 574 28.87 -71.77 -30.81
C VAL A 574 29.33 -70.71 -29.81
N VAL A 575 30.55 -70.79 -29.28
CA VAL A 575 31.13 -69.75 -28.43
C VAL A 575 31.34 -68.45 -29.22
N THR A 576 31.76 -68.53 -30.48
CA THR A 576 31.88 -67.36 -31.36
C THR A 576 30.52 -66.68 -31.60
N GLN A 577 29.44 -67.46 -31.70
CA GLN A 577 28.10 -66.88 -31.79
C GLN A 577 27.68 -66.21 -30.47
N LEU A 578 28.10 -66.75 -29.32
CA LEU A 578 27.82 -66.18 -28.01
C LEU A 578 28.53 -64.83 -27.82
N THR A 579 29.80 -64.69 -28.22
CA THR A 579 30.51 -63.40 -28.18
C THR A 579 29.83 -62.35 -29.06
N GLN A 580 29.34 -62.72 -30.25
CA GLN A 580 28.55 -61.82 -31.10
C GLN A 580 27.27 -61.32 -30.42
N TYR A 581 26.55 -62.19 -29.70
CA TYR A 581 25.38 -61.77 -28.92
C TYR A 581 25.76 -60.84 -27.76
N GLY A 582 26.87 -61.09 -27.07
CA GLY A 582 27.38 -60.21 -26.01
C GLY A 582 27.68 -58.80 -26.54
N ASN A 583 28.40 -58.69 -27.65
CA ASN A 583 28.72 -57.40 -28.28
C ASN A 583 27.47 -56.66 -28.77
N THR A 584 26.50 -57.39 -29.33
CA THR A 584 25.22 -56.80 -29.75
C THR A 584 24.43 -56.28 -28.55
N LEU A 585 24.43 -57.00 -27.43
CA LEU A 585 23.76 -56.59 -26.20
C LEU A 585 24.39 -55.32 -25.61
N LEU A 586 25.72 -55.25 -25.56
CA LEU A 586 26.43 -54.05 -25.10
C LEU A 586 26.05 -52.82 -25.93
N ALA A 587 26.09 -52.94 -27.27
CA ALA A 587 25.72 -51.84 -28.16
C ALA A 587 24.25 -51.39 -28.00
N ILE A 588 23.34 -52.31 -27.65
CA ILE A 588 21.94 -51.98 -27.35
C ILE A 588 21.81 -51.23 -26.02
N ILE A 589 22.55 -51.64 -24.97
CA ILE A 589 22.56 -50.96 -23.66
C ILE A 589 23.08 -49.53 -23.81
N GLU A 590 24.21 -49.32 -24.49
CA GLU A 590 24.78 -47.99 -24.71
C GLU A 590 23.82 -47.05 -25.46
N ARG A 591 23.14 -47.57 -26.49
CA ARG A 591 22.14 -46.80 -27.26
C ARG A 591 20.91 -46.48 -26.42
N GLN A 592 20.48 -47.40 -25.54
CA GLN A 592 19.37 -47.13 -24.62
C GLN A 592 19.68 -45.95 -23.71
N ASP A 593 20.86 -45.95 -23.07
CA ASP A 593 21.25 -44.90 -22.14
C ASP A 593 21.42 -43.55 -22.84
N ALA A 594 21.96 -43.55 -24.06
CA ALA A 594 22.04 -42.35 -24.89
C ALA A 594 20.66 -41.75 -25.22
N GLU A 595 19.67 -42.59 -25.56
CA GLU A 595 18.30 -42.14 -25.82
C GLU A 595 17.61 -41.60 -24.56
N LYS A 596 17.83 -42.25 -23.41
CA LYS A 596 17.31 -41.79 -22.12
C LYS A 596 17.90 -40.44 -21.72
N MET A 597 19.20 -40.23 -21.93
CA MET A 597 19.86 -38.95 -21.68
C MET A 597 19.35 -37.86 -22.64
N ALA A 598 19.19 -38.18 -23.93
CA ALA A 598 18.64 -37.24 -24.90
C ALA A 598 17.23 -36.78 -24.51
N MET A 599 16.37 -37.71 -24.06
CA MET A 599 15.02 -37.41 -23.57
C MET A 599 15.03 -36.51 -22.32
N LEU A 600 15.93 -36.77 -21.37
CA LEU A 600 16.09 -35.95 -20.17
C LEU A 600 16.51 -34.52 -20.51
N LEU A 601 17.51 -34.34 -21.38
CA LEU A 601 18.00 -33.03 -21.81
C LEU A 601 16.90 -32.21 -22.50
N GLN A 602 16.09 -32.83 -23.37
CA GLN A 602 14.97 -32.11 -24.01
C GLN A 602 13.88 -31.74 -22.99
N THR A 603 13.61 -32.59 -22.00
CA THR A 603 12.63 -32.31 -20.94
C THR A 603 13.07 -31.11 -20.10
N GLN A 604 14.34 -31.06 -19.69
CA GLN A 604 14.90 -29.92 -18.98
C GLN A 604 14.93 -28.66 -19.84
N GLY A 605 15.25 -28.78 -21.14
CA GLY A 605 15.19 -27.68 -22.10
C GLY A 605 13.79 -27.07 -22.21
N LEU A 606 12.73 -27.88 -22.21
CA LEU A 606 11.34 -27.39 -22.20
C LEU A 606 11.01 -26.60 -20.93
N ALA A 607 11.44 -27.09 -19.76
CA ALA A 607 11.22 -26.40 -18.49
C ALA A 607 11.94 -25.03 -18.46
N LEU A 608 13.21 -24.98 -18.88
CA LEU A 608 13.99 -23.76 -19.01
C LEU A 608 13.38 -22.79 -20.02
N SER A 609 12.92 -23.27 -21.18
CA SER A 609 12.28 -22.44 -22.19
C SER A 609 11.00 -21.77 -21.69
N LYS A 610 10.22 -22.46 -20.84
CA LYS A 610 9.04 -21.87 -20.20
C LYS A 610 9.42 -20.74 -19.25
N GLN A 611 10.47 -20.93 -18.44
CA GLN A 611 10.96 -19.91 -17.52
C GLN A 611 11.51 -18.68 -18.28
N SER A 612 12.21 -18.88 -19.38
CA SER A 612 12.69 -17.79 -20.24
C SER A 612 11.55 -16.96 -20.85
N LEU A 613 10.43 -17.60 -21.24
CA LEU A 613 9.24 -16.89 -21.73
C LEU A 613 8.59 -16.02 -20.64
N GLU A 614 8.49 -16.54 -19.42
CA GLU A 614 7.94 -15.80 -18.29
C GLU A 614 8.81 -14.58 -17.94
N MET A 615 10.14 -14.76 -17.92
CA MET A 615 11.10 -13.66 -17.73
C MET A 615 10.99 -12.59 -18.82
N GLN A 616 10.82 -13.00 -20.09
CA GLN A 616 10.63 -12.07 -21.20
C GLN A 616 9.31 -11.30 -21.08
N LYS A 617 8.26 -11.92 -20.54
CA LYS A 617 6.98 -11.24 -20.25
C LYS A 617 7.14 -10.16 -19.18
N THR A 618 7.85 -10.46 -18.09
CA THR A 618 8.19 -9.46 -17.06
C THR A 618 8.98 -8.29 -17.65
N THR A 619 9.89 -8.56 -18.60
CA THR A 619 10.63 -7.50 -19.32
C THR A 619 9.70 -6.62 -20.19
N GLN A 620 8.67 -7.19 -20.81
CA GLN A 620 7.67 -6.41 -21.55
C GLN A 620 6.84 -5.52 -20.61
N ASP A 621 6.44 -6.06 -19.45
CA ASP A 621 5.69 -5.31 -18.44
C ASP A 621 6.52 -4.12 -17.92
N GLU A 622 7.82 -4.33 -17.65
CA GLU A 622 8.76 -3.26 -17.27
C GLU A 622 8.82 -2.13 -18.31
N LEU A 623 8.98 -2.46 -19.60
CA LEU A 623 9.02 -1.47 -20.68
C LEU A 623 7.68 -0.70 -20.83
N ASN A 624 6.55 -1.35 -20.52
CA ASN A 624 5.25 -0.68 -20.51
C ASN A 624 5.10 0.30 -19.33
N GLU A 625 5.66 -0.01 -18.16
CA GLU A 625 5.71 0.93 -17.03
C GLU A 625 6.67 2.11 -17.33
N GLU A 626 7.81 1.85 -17.97
CA GLU A 626 8.72 2.90 -18.45
C GLU A 626 8.02 3.83 -19.46
N LYS A 627 7.16 3.27 -20.32
CA LYS A 627 6.34 4.05 -21.27
C LYS A 627 5.41 5.02 -20.53
N LYS A 628 4.69 4.55 -19.51
CA LYS A 628 3.79 5.40 -18.71
C LYS A 628 4.56 6.54 -18.02
N ALA A 629 5.72 6.24 -17.44
CA ALA A 629 6.56 7.26 -16.81
C ALA A 629 6.97 8.36 -17.79
N LEU A 630 7.31 7.98 -19.03
CA LEU A 630 7.68 8.93 -20.08
C LEU A 630 6.49 9.75 -20.60
N GLU A 631 5.29 9.15 -20.69
CA GLU A 631 4.05 9.87 -21.03
C GLU A 631 3.69 10.95 -19.97
N ILE A 632 3.91 10.66 -18.69
CA ILE A 632 3.75 11.64 -17.60
C ILE A 632 4.78 12.77 -17.75
N ALA A 633 6.04 12.44 -18.07
CA ALA A 633 7.08 13.45 -18.29
C ALA A 633 6.76 14.37 -19.48
N ILE A 634 6.26 13.80 -20.60
CA ILE A 634 5.79 14.57 -21.76
C ILE A 634 4.65 15.51 -21.35
N THR A 635 3.67 15.01 -20.58
CA THR A 635 2.55 15.83 -20.11
C THR A 635 3.03 17.01 -19.25
N ALA A 636 4.00 16.77 -18.36
CA ALA A 636 4.59 17.83 -17.54
C ALA A 636 5.38 18.86 -18.38
N ALA A 637 6.16 18.41 -19.37
CA ALA A 637 6.87 19.30 -20.29
C ALA A 637 5.89 20.15 -21.11
N LYS A 638 4.80 19.55 -21.59
CA LYS A 638 3.71 20.23 -22.30
C LYS A 638 3.02 21.28 -21.43
N GLN A 639 2.72 20.95 -20.17
CA GLN A 639 2.14 21.93 -19.24
C GLN A 639 3.08 23.12 -19.01
N ARG A 640 4.39 22.88 -18.84
CA ARG A 640 5.38 23.98 -18.73
C ARG A 640 5.42 24.83 -19.99
N LYS A 641 5.45 24.20 -21.17
CA LYS A 641 5.42 24.86 -22.47
C LYS A 641 4.18 25.73 -22.61
N ASP A 642 2.99 25.18 -22.37
CA ASP A 642 1.71 25.89 -22.50
C ASP A 642 1.63 27.07 -21.52
N HIS A 643 2.09 26.88 -20.28
CA HIS A 643 2.15 27.94 -19.28
C HIS A 643 3.08 29.10 -19.71
N TYR A 644 4.33 28.81 -20.08
CA TYR A 644 5.28 29.84 -20.51
C TYR A 644 4.88 30.47 -21.85
N LYS A 645 4.22 29.71 -22.73
CA LYS A 645 3.66 30.25 -23.97
C LYS A 645 2.54 31.23 -23.71
N ALA A 646 1.63 30.93 -22.78
CA ALA A 646 0.56 31.84 -22.37
C ALA A 646 1.11 33.13 -21.77
N LEU A 647 2.12 33.05 -20.89
CA LEU A 647 2.81 34.23 -20.36
C LEU A 647 3.50 35.05 -21.46
N TYR A 648 4.19 34.39 -22.40
CA TYR A 648 4.84 35.04 -23.54
C TYR A 648 3.85 35.76 -24.49
N ASP A 649 2.68 35.15 -24.71
CA ASP A 649 1.63 35.69 -25.59
C ASP A 649 0.89 36.85 -24.95
N GLN A 650 0.59 36.76 -23.65
CA GLN A 650 -0.03 37.83 -22.88
C GLN A 650 0.92 39.03 -22.72
N ASN A 651 2.23 38.77 -22.56
CA ASN A 651 3.30 39.76 -22.40
C ASN A 651 3.14 40.71 -21.20
N MET A 652 2.22 41.68 -21.28
CA MET A 652 1.92 42.63 -20.21
C MET A 652 0.48 42.46 -19.75
N ASN A 653 0.29 42.35 -18.43
CA ASN A 653 -1.04 42.36 -17.87
C ASN A 653 -1.62 43.80 -17.82
N THR A 654 -2.92 43.92 -17.56
CA THR A 654 -3.63 45.21 -17.54
C THR A 654 -3.09 46.17 -16.48
N GLY A 655 -2.61 45.66 -15.34
CA GLY A 655 -1.99 46.47 -14.29
C GLY A 655 -0.62 47.02 -14.68
N GLU A 656 0.21 46.21 -15.35
CA GLU A 656 1.51 46.61 -15.88
C GLU A 656 1.36 47.65 -17.00
N GLN A 657 0.38 47.48 -17.90
CA GLN A 657 0.04 48.49 -18.91
C GLN A 657 -0.39 49.81 -18.25
N LYS A 658 -1.27 49.73 -17.25
CA LYS A 658 -1.72 50.91 -16.49
C LYS A 658 -0.57 51.60 -15.76
N ALA A 659 0.41 50.86 -15.25
CA ALA A 659 1.61 51.44 -14.63
C ALA A 659 2.46 52.23 -15.64
N ILE A 660 2.69 51.69 -16.85
CA ILE A 660 3.37 52.43 -17.93
C ILE A 660 2.58 53.68 -18.32
N ASP A 661 1.26 53.56 -18.46
CA ASP A 661 0.40 54.68 -18.84
C ASP A 661 0.41 55.79 -17.78
N LEU A 662 0.46 55.43 -16.49
CA LEU A 662 0.61 56.38 -15.37
C LEU A 662 1.98 57.08 -15.40
N HIS A 663 3.07 56.39 -15.70
CA HIS A 663 4.39 57.01 -15.87
C HIS A 663 4.42 57.98 -17.07
N ILE A 664 3.72 57.67 -18.16
CA ILE A 664 3.56 58.57 -19.32
C ILE A 664 2.74 59.81 -18.94
N ALA A 665 1.63 59.63 -18.23
CA ALA A 665 0.79 60.74 -17.76
C ALA A 665 1.56 61.66 -16.79
N ALA A 666 2.37 61.10 -15.89
CA ALA A 666 3.22 61.89 -14.98
C ALA A 666 4.28 62.72 -15.73
N ASP A 667 4.98 62.15 -16.71
CA ASP A 667 5.97 62.85 -17.55
C ASP A 667 5.34 64.04 -18.30
N THR A 668 4.17 63.81 -18.92
CA THR A 668 3.42 64.86 -19.64
C THR A 668 2.97 66.01 -18.74
N LEU A 669 2.43 65.71 -17.55
CA LEU A 669 2.04 66.73 -16.56
C LEU A 669 3.23 67.58 -16.08
N MET A 670 4.40 66.98 -15.85
CA MET A 670 5.59 67.69 -15.38
C MET A 670 6.19 68.65 -16.42
N THR A 671 6.02 68.40 -17.72
CA THR A 671 6.50 69.35 -18.75
C THR A 671 5.69 70.65 -18.79
N THR A 672 4.42 70.63 -18.36
CA THR A 672 3.51 71.80 -18.41
C THR A 672 3.69 72.82 -17.29
N THR A 673 4.38 72.47 -16.19
CA THR A 673 4.52 73.35 -15.00
C THR A 673 5.62 74.40 -15.13
N LYS A 674 6.57 74.26 -16.07
CA LYS A 674 7.66 75.24 -16.30
C LYS A 674 7.16 76.65 -16.65
N SER A 675 6.07 76.77 -17.39
CA SER A 675 5.52 78.07 -17.80
C SER A 675 4.81 78.80 -16.65
N LEU A 676 4.19 78.05 -15.74
CA LEU A 676 3.45 78.58 -14.60
C LEU A 676 4.36 79.19 -13.54
N TYR A 677 5.49 78.55 -13.21
CA TYR A 677 6.46 79.11 -12.24
C TYR A 677 7.12 80.39 -12.76
N MET A 678 7.38 80.50 -14.06
CA MET A 678 7.94 81.72 -14.65
C MET A 678 6.93 82.88 -14.65
N ALA A 679 5.66 82.60 -14.92
CA ALA A 679 4.58 83.60 -14.83
C ALA A 679 4.38 84.10 -13.38
N ALA A 680 4.39 83.18 -12.40
CA ALA A 680 4.29 83.52 -10.98
C ALA A 680 5.50 84.36 -10.49
N ALA A 681 6.71 84.05 -10.97
CA ALA A 681 7.90 84.84 -10.65
C ALA A 681 7.85 86.26 -11.22
N LEU A 682 7.31 86.45 -12.43
CA LEU A 682 7.11 87.80 -13.00
C LEU A 682 6.08 88.61 -12.20
N ALA A 683 5.02 87.97 -11.68
CA ALA A 683 4.06 88.63 -10.81
C ALA A 683 4.67 89.05 -9.45
N ASN A 684 5.57 88.24 -8.88
CA ASN A 684 6.26 88.53 -7.62
C ASN A 684 7.41 89.56 -7.73
N LEU A 685 7.73 89.99 -8.96
CA LEU A 685 8.63 91.14 -9.20
C LEU A 685 7.90 92.48 -9.12
N ALA A 686 6.56 92.50 -9.07
CA ALA A 686 5.81 93.71 -8.83
C ALA A 686 5.88 94.08 -7.32
N PRO A 687 5.99 95.37 -6.96
CA PRO A 687 5.93 95.79 -5.56
C PRO A 687 4.56 95.43 -4.95
N ASN A 688 4.57 94.92 -3.72
CA ASN A 688 3.37 94.49 -3.00
C ASN A 688 3.16 95.26 -1.68
N ILE A 689 4.08 96.17 -1.33
CA ILE A 689 3.96 97.11 -0.21
C ILE A 689 4.02 98.53 -0.80
N PHE A 690 3.03 99.36 -0.46
CA PHE A 690 2.90 100.74 -0.92
C PHE A 690 2.61 101.70 0.24
N GLY A 691 3.13 102.93 0.17
CA GLY A 691 2.88 103.99 1.17
C GLY A 691 4.15 104.70 1.62
N LEU A 692 4.35 104.90 2.93
CA LEU A 692 5.58 105.55 3.46
C LEU A 692 6.87 104.73 3.23
N ALA A 693 6.74 103.48 2.78
CA ALA A 693 7.80 102.67 2.17
C ALA A 693 7.23 101.96 0.93
N ASP A 694 7.86 102.16 -0.23
CA ASP A 694 7.55 101.44 -1.47
C ASP A 694 8.56 100.30 -1.67
N GLY A 695 8.08 99.06 -1.79
CA GLY A 695 8.96 97.89 -1.93
C GLY A 695 8.26 96.54 -1.76
N GLY A 696 9.03 95.54 -1.32
CA GLY A 696 8.56 94.16 -1.12
C GLY A 696 8.74 93.21 -2.31
N MET A 697 9.34 93.68 -3.41
CA MET A 697 9.68 92.87 -4.58
C MET A 697 10.66 91.74 -4.23
N GLN A 698 10.37 90.51 -4.65
CA GLN A 698 11.29 89.39 -4.48
C GLN A 698 12.24 89.27 -5.68
N TYR A 699 13.39 89.94 -5.64
CA TYR A 699 14.39 89.86 -6.72
C TYR A 699 14.96 88.43 -6.94
N GLY A 700 14.86 87.57 -5.93
CA GLY A 700 15.20 86.14 -6.05
C GLY A 700 14.16 85.30 -6.81
N ALA A 701 12.96 85.82 -7.09
CA ALA A 701 11.86 85.04 -7.65
C ALA A 701 12.16 84.46 -9.04
N VAL A 702 12.88 85.20 -9.91
CA VAL A 702 13.25 84.71 -11.25
C VAL A 702 14.34 83.62 -11.20
N PRO A 703 15.48 83.80 -10.50
CA PRO A 703 16.45 82.72 -10.28
C PRO A 703 15.81 81.48 -9.64
N THR A 704 14.90 81.65 -8.66
CA THR A 704 14.17 80.55 -8.03
C THR A 704 13.25 79.84 -9.01
N ALA A 705 12.52 80.55 -9.88
CA ALA A 705 11.68 79.91 -10.90
C ALA A 705 12.50 79.17 -11.98
N VAL A 706 13.70 79.67 -12.33
CA VAL A 706 14.62 78.94 -13.21
C VAL A 706 15.15 77.68 -12.53
N ALA A 707 15.52 77.76 -11.24
CA ALA A 707 15.98 76.61 -10.46
C ALA A 707 14.87 75.53 -10.33
N LEU A 708 13.65 75.94 -9.97
CA LEU A 708 12.48 75.06 -9.94
C LEU A 708 12.17 74.47 -11.32
N GLY A 709 12.30 75.26 -12.39
CA GLY A 709 12.14 74.77 -13.76
C GLY A 709 13.19 73.72 -14.16
N ILE A 710 14.44 73.86 -13.71
CA ILE A 710 15.51 72.86 -13.90
C ILE A 710 15.22 71.61 -13.06
N GLU A 711 14.78 71.77 -11.81
CA GLU A 711 14.40 70.66 -10.92
C GLU A 711 13.23 69.85 -11.50
N THR A 712 12.16 70.50 -11.97
CA THR A 712 11.05 69.83 -12.65
C THR A 712 11.49 69.13 -13.94
N ALA A 713 12.42 69.71 -14.70
CA ALA A 713 13.00 69.07 -15.88
C ALA A 713 13.78 67.80 -15.51
N SER A 714 14.59 67.89 -14.45
CA SER A 714 15.38 66.77 -13.93
C SER A 714 14.48 65.65 -13.45
N SER A 715 13.41 65.96 -12.72
CA SER A 715 12.44 64.97 -12.25
C SER A 715 11.62 64.36 -13.39
N GLY A 716 11.32 65.11 -14.47
CA GLY A 716 10.74 64.55 -15.69
C GLY A 716 11.69 63.57 -16.40
N ILE A 717 12.98 63.91 -16.50
CA ILE A 717 14.02 63.01 -17.03
C ILE A 717 14.14 61.74 -16.18
N LEU A 718 14.08 61.84 -14.85
CA LEU A 718 14.07 60.67 -13.95
C LEU A 718 12.83 59.80 -14.16
N THR A 719 11.63 60.37 -14.24
CA THR A 719 10.40 59.62 -14.54
C THR A 719 10.47 58.90 -15.91
N SER A 720 11.05 59.56 -16.91
CA SER A 720 11.28 58.96 -18.23
C SER A 720 12.33 57.84 -18.17
N ALA A 721 13.41 58.02 -17.40
CA ALA A 721 14.43 57.01 -17.16
C ALA A 721 13.87 55.79 -16.38
N ASP A 722 13.01 56.00 -15.40
CA ASP A 722 12.31 54.95 -14.66
C ASP A 722 11.36 54.18 -15.59
N LYS A 723 10.59 54.88 -16.44
CA LYS A 723 9.78 54.25 -17.50
C LYS A 723 10.63 53.37 -18.41
N THR A 724 11.80 53.85 -18.85
CA THR A 724 12.72 53.05 -19.68
C THR A 724 13.34 51.88 -18.91
N THR A 725 13.70 52.06 -17.65
CA THR A 725 14.22 50.99 -16.79
C THR A 725 13.16 49.92 -16.53
N GLN A 726 11.91 50.33 -16.33
CA GLN A 726 10.77 49.43 -16.23
C GLN A 726 10.50 48.74 -17.57
N SER A 727 10.80 49.39 -18.70
CA SER A 727 10.75 48.74 -20.00
C SER A 727 11.81 47.64 -20.18
N GLU A 728 12.98 47.79 -19.55
CA GLU A 728 14.04 46.77 -19.50
C GLU A 728 13.65 45.56 -18.63
N ILE A 729 12.77 45.73 -17.62
CA ILE A 729 12.16 44.61 -16.87
C ILE A 729 11.31 43.71 -17.80
N TYR A 730 10.78 44.24 -18.91
CA TYR A 730 10.07 43.44 -19.92
C TYR A 730 11.01 42.59 -20.81
N ARG A 731 12.33 42.59 -20.59
CA ARG A 731 13.20 41.47 -21.04
C ARG A 731 12.76 40.13 -20.44
N ARG A 732 11.92 40.12 -19.40
CA ARG A 732 11.20 38.92 -18.91
C ARG A 732 10.50 38.16 -20.04
N ARG A 733 10.03 38.84 -21.09
CA ARG A 733 9.45 38.18 -22.26
C ARG A 733 10.47 37.32 -23.00
N GLN A 734 11.74 37.76 -23.08
CA GLN A 734 12.83 36.97 -23.66
C GLN A 734 13.14 35.74 -22.79
N ASP A 735 13.10 35.89 -21.46
CA ASP A 735 13.25 34.75 -20.55
C ASP A 735 12.10 33.76 -20.71
N TRP A 736 10.84 34.23 -20.76
CA TRP A 736 9.69 33.38 -21.03
C TRP A 736 9.76 32.72 -22.39
N GLN A 737 10.23 33.42 -23.42
CA GLN A 737 10.47 32.86 -24.74
C GLN A 737 11.49 31.71 -24.66
N GLN A 738 12.59 31.91 -23.94
CA GLN A 738 13.62 30.90 -23.73
C GLN A 738 13.07 29.69 -22.96
N MET A 739 12.27 29.91 -21.90
CA MET A 739 11.66 28.84 -21.10
C MET A 739 10.62 28.05 -21.89
N TYR A 740 9.76 28.73 -22.65
CA TYR A 740 8.81 28.12 -23.58
C TYR A 740 9.53 27.27 -24.63
N GLN A 741 10.56 27.81 -25.28
CA GLN A 741 11.34 27.08 -26.28
C GLN A 741 12.07 25.88 -25.69
N THR A 742 12.65 26.03 -24.49
CA THR A 742 13.31 24.92 -23.78
C THR A 742 12.32 23.80 -23.46
N ALA A 743 11.12 24.13 -22.98
CA ALA A 743 10.06 23.17 -22.71
C ALA A 743 9.52 22.52 -24.01
N ASP A 744 9.48 23.26 -25.13
CA ASP A 744 9.14 22.72 -26.44
C ASP A 744 10.18 21.71 -26.95
N TYR A 745 11.47 22.01 -26.81
CA TYR A 745 12.54 21.06 -27.14
C TYR A 745 12.55 19.85 -26.20
N GLU A 746 12.24 20.04 -24.92
CA GLU A 746 12.10 18.95 -23.95
C GLU A 746 10.94 18.01 -24.33
N GLU A 747 9.76 18.57 -24.66
CA GLU A 747 8.61 17.80 -25.15
C GLU A 747 8.98 16.99 -26.41
N GLN A 748 9.66 17.61 -27.38
CA GLN A 748 10.12 16.95 -28.60
C GLN A 748 11.13 15.82 -28.30
N GLN A 749 12.09 16.07 -27.40
CA GLN A 749 13.09 15.07 -27.00
C GLN A 749 12.43 13.87 -26.32
N LEU A 750 11.52 14.10 -25.38
CA LEU A 750 10.80 13.04 -24.66
C LEU A 750 9.89 12.25 -25.62
N THR A 751 9.25 12.93 -26.58
CA THR A 751 8.44 12.27 -27.63
C THR A 751 9.30 11.37 -28.52
N ALA A 752 10.51 11.82 -28.89
CA ALA A 752 11.45 11.00 -29.65
C ALA A 752 11.97 9.79 -28.84
N GLN A 753 12.18 9.97 -27.53
CA GLN A 753 12.52 8.86 -26.62
C GLN A 753 11.35 7.86 -26.52
N LEU A 754 10.10 8.33 -26.48
CA LEU A 754 8.91 7.48 -26.48
C LEU A 754 8.84 6.63 -27.76
N THR A 755 9.05 7.25 -28.92
CA THR A 755 9.13 6.50 -30.19
C THR A 755 10.25 5.45 -30.17
N THR A 756 11.38 5.76 -29.52
CA THR A 756 12.49 4.80 -29.38
C THR A 756 12.13 3.64 -28.43
N LEU A 757 11.45 3.93 -27.33
CA LEU A 757 10.96 2.93 -26.39
C LEU A 757 9.89 2.02 -27.02
N GLU A 758 9.00 2.56 -27.86
CA GLU A 758 8.03 1.76 -28.62
C GLU A 758 8.71 0.77 -29.57
N LYS A 759 9.85 1.15 -30.17
CA LYS A 759 10.67 0.21 -30.94
C LYS A 759 11.29 -0.87 -30.05
N ARG A 760 11.72 -0.55 -28.82
CA ARG A 760 12.21 -1.55 -27.84
C ARG A 760 11.10 -2.51 -27.41
N ILE A 761 9.89 -2.03 -27.16
CA ILE A 761 8.72 -2.86 -26.87
C ILE A 761 8.45 -3.80 -28.06
N THR A 762 8.48 -3.27 -29.29
CA THR A 762 8.33 -4.09 -30.50
C THR A 762 9.42 -5.15 -30.61
N ALA A 763 10.68 -4.81 -30.32
CA ALA A 763 11.78 -5.77 -30.30
C ALA A 763 11.62 -6.83 -29.19
N ALA A 764 11.16 -6.44 -27.99
CA ALA A 764 10.86 -7.36 -26.90
C ALA A 764 9.70 -8.31 -27.24
N ASN A 765 8.71 -7.85 -28.00
CA ASN A 765 7.65 -8.69 -28.56
C ASN A 765 8.18 -9.69 -29.58
N GLN A 766 9.06 -9.26 -30.48
CA GLN A 766 9.74 -10.16 -31.41
C GLN A 766 10.61 -11.19 -30.68
N GLN A 767 11.31 -10.79 -29.62
CA GLN A 767 12.09 -11.70 -28.78
C GLN A 767 11.23 -12.74 -28.07
N TYR A 768 10.05 -12.35 -27.57
CA TYR A 768 9.08 -13.30 -27.02
C TYR A 768 8.63 -14.31 -28.06
N ILE A 769 8.27 -13.86 -29.27
CA ILE A 769 7.88 -14.75 -30.38
C ILE A 769 9.04 -15.70 -30.75
N TYR A 770 10.28 -15.19 -30.74
CA TYR A 770 11.47 -16.00 -30.98
C TYR A 770 11.64 -17.10 -29.91
N LEU A 771 11.52 -16.76 -28.63
CA LEU A 771 11.58 -17.71 -27.53
C LEU A 771 10.42 -18.72 -27.58
N ALA A 772 9.22 -18.28 -27.96
CA ALA A 772 8.06 -19.17 -28.14
C ALA A 772 8.31 -20.15 -29.28
N THR A 773 8.90 -19.67 -30.38
CA THR A 773 9.32 -20.52 -31.50
C THR A 773 10.40 -21.51 -31.06
N GLN A 774 11.38 -21.10 -30.25
CA GLN A 774 12.36 -22.04 -29.67
C GLN A 774 11.70 -23.09 -28.77
N GLN A 775 10.68 -22.72 -28.00
CA GLN A 775 9.89 -23.65 -27.19
C GLN A 775 9.22 -24.69 -28.08
N THR A 776 8.53 -24.26 -29.14
CA THR A 776 7.91 -25.15 -30.14
C THR A 776 8.95 -26.05 -30.78
N ASN A 777 10.10 -25.52 -31.22
CA ASN A 777 11.18 -26.33 -31.79
C ASN A 777 11.71 -27.39 -30.80
N THR A 778 11.81 -27.05 -29.51
CA THR A 778 12.24 -27.98 -28.46
C THR A 778 11.16 -29.04 -28.20
N LEU A 779 9.89 -28.65 -28.25
CA LEU A 779 8.75 -29.55 -28.14
C LEU A 779 8.68 -30.52 -29.33
N ASP A 780 8.95 -30.05 -30.54
CA ASP A 780 9.00 -30.88 -31.74
C ASP A 780 10.15 -31.90 -31.66
N LYS A 781 11.33 -31.50 -31.17
CA LYS A 781 12.44 -32.42 -30.89
C LYS A 781 12.06 -33.46 -29.83
N PHE A 782 11.41 -33.04 -28.75
CA PHE A 782 10.91 -33.95 -27.70
C PHE A 782 9.90 -34.95 -28.26
N ASN A 783 8.92 -34.46 -29.03
CA ASN A 783 7.91 -35.29 -29.69
C ASN A 783 8.54 -36.25 -30.69
N LEU A 784 9.56 -35.81 -31.43
CA LEU A 784 10.33 -36.67 -32.34
C LEU A 784 11.07 -37.77 -31.57
N LEU A 785 11.77 -37.45 -30.47
CA LEU A 785 12.44 -38.46 -29.65
C LEU A 785 11.48 -39.49 -29.07
N LYS A 786 10.26 -39.06 -28.71
CA LYS A 786 9.20 -39.95 -28.19
C LYS A 786 8.59 -40.82 -29.29
N SER A 787 8.33 -40.25 -30.46
CA SER A 787 7.56 -40.90 -31.56
C SER A 787 8.42 -41.65 -32.58
N LYS A 788 9.72 -41.35 -32.69
CA LYS A 788 10.61 -42.08 -33.60
C LYS A 788 10.62 -43.56 -33.25
N PHE A 789 10.80 -44.39 -34.27
CA PHE A 789 10.83 -45.85 -34.09
C PHE A 789 11.97 -46.29 -33.16
N THR A 790 13.17 -45.72 -33.32
CA THR A 790 14.35 -46.02 -32.48
C THR A 790 14.35 -45.21 -31.18
N ASN A 791 13.24 -45.25 -30.44
CA ASN A 791 13.08 -44.58 -29.15
C ASN A 791 13.59 -45.44 -27.98
N GLU A 792 13.57 -44.88 -26.77
CA GLU A 792 13.95 -45.57 -25.53
C GLU A 792 13.15 -46.88 -25.32
N ALA A 793 11.86 -46.89 -25.68
CA ALA A 793 11.00 -48.06 -25.51
C ALA A 793 11.44 -49.24 -26.40
N LEU A 794 11.84 -48.98 -27.65
CA LEU A 794 12.39 -50.02 -28.53
C LEU A 794 13.68 -50.61 -27.93
N TYR A 795 14.62 -49.78 -27.49
CA TYR A 795 15.89 -50.28 -26.93
C TYR A 795 15.69 -51.02 -25.61
N ASN A 796 14.76 -50.58 -24.76
CA ASN A 796 14.32 -51.33 -23.58
C ASN A 796 13.83 -52.74 -23.95
N TRP A 797 12.95 -52.84 -24.96
CA TRP A 797 12.44 -54.13 -25.43
C TRP A 797 13.55 -54.99 -26.05
N LEU A 798 14.40 -54.42 -26.91
CA LEU A 798 15.51 -55.11 -27.56
C LEU A 798 16.50 -55.66 -26.52
N ARG A 799 16.87 -54.85 -25.51
CA ARG A 799 17.73 -55.28 -24.40
C ARG A 799 17.11 -56.45 -23.65
N GLY A 800 15.83 -56.34 -23.27
CA GLY A 800 15.13 -57.40 -22.55
C GLY A 800 15.06 -58.70 -23.35
N ARG A 801 14.70 -58.61 -24.64
CA ARG A 801 14.60 -59.77 -25.53
C ARG A 801 15.96 -60.42 -25.81
N LEU A 802 16.98 -59.63 -26.13
CA LEU A 802 18.31 -60.16 -26.41
C LEU A 802 19.00 -60.69 -25.15
N SER A 803 18.82 -60.05 -24.00
CA SER A 803 19.36 -60.56 -22.73
C SER A 803 18.79 -61.94 -22.39
N ALA A 804 17.50 -62.17 -22.66
CA ALA A 804 16.88 -63.49 -22.46
C ALA A 804 17.44 -64.53 -23.44
N ILE A 805 17.58 -64.19 -24.73
CA ILE A 805 18.18 -65.08 -25.74
C ILE A 805 19.64 -65.38 -25.40
N TYR A 806 20.40 -64.37 -25.01
CA TYR A 806 21.81 -64.46 -24.66
C TYR A 806 22.04 -65.43 -23.49
N PHE A 807 21.21 -65.32 -22.45
CA PHE A 807 21.27 -66.22 -21.31
C PHE A 807 20.93 -67.68 -21.69
N GLN A 808 19.83 -67.89 -22.42
CA GLN A 808 19.46 -69.25 -22.87
C GLN A 808 20.51 -69.86 -23.81
N PHE A 809 21.14 -69.03 -24.65
CA PHE A 809 22.18 -69.49 -25.56
C PHE A 809 23.47 -69.86 -24.81
N TYR A 810 23.83 -69.13 -23.75
CA TYR A 810 24.94 -69.47 -22.87
C TYR A 810 24.79 -70.89 -22.30
N ASP A 811 23.59 -71.27 -21.84
CA ASP A 811 23.32 -72.62 -21.30
C ASP A 811 23.56 -73.73 -22.33
N LEU A 812 23.22 -73.49 -23.60
CA LEU A 812 23.48 -74.45 -24.69
C LEU A 812 24.96 -74.52 -25.06
N VAL A 813 25.64 -73.37 -25.05
CA VAL A 813 27.06 -73.26 -25.37
C VAL A 813 27.90 -73.97 -24.32
N ILE A 814 27.59 -73.77 -23.03
CA ILE A 814 28.36 -74.40 -21.95
C ILE A 814 28.22 -75.93 -21.97
N ALA A 815 27.03 -76.45 -22.30
CA ALA A 815 26.82 -77.88 -22.48
C ALA A 815 27.67 -78.45 -23.63
N ARG A 816 27.82 -77.72 -24.75
CA ARG A 816 28.71 -78.15 -25.85
C ARG A 816 30.19 -78.08 -25.49
N CYS A 817 30.60 -77.04 -24.76
CA CYS A 817 31.98 -76.92 -24.28
C CYS A 817 32.37 -78.08 -23.36
N LEU A 818 31.45 -78.48 -22.48
CA LEU A 818 31.64 -79.62 -21.59
C LEU A 818 31.64 -80.96 -22.34
N ARG A 819 30.93 -81.10 -23.47
CA ARG A 819 31.06 -82.28 -24.36
C ARG A 819 32.41 -82.35 -25.06
N ALA A 820 32.98 -81.22 -25.47
CA ALA A 820 34.34 -81.18 -25.98
C ALA A 820 35.34 -81.62 -24.89
N GLN A 821 35.10 -81.20 -23.64
CA GLN A 821 35.87 -81.66 -22.49
C GLN A 821 35.72 -83.17 -22.25
N SER A 822 34.53 -83.76 -22.38
CA SER A 822 34.37 -85.21 -22.22
C SER A 822 35.07 -86.01 -23.32
N SER A 823 35.03 -85.56 -24.58
CA SER A 823 35.81 -86.17 -25.67
C SER A 823 37.32 -86.05 -25.45
N PHE A 824 37.80 -84.91 -24.94
CA PHE A 824 39.22 -84.75 -24.54
C PHE A 824 39.60 -85.78 -23.48
N GLN A 825 38.81 -85.88 -22.41
CA GLN A 825 39.08 -86.81 -21.31
C GLN A 825 39.05 -88.26 -21.79
N TRP A 826 38.18 -88.59 -22.74
CA TRP A 826 38.10 -89.93 -23.33
C TRP A 826 39.33 -90.30 -24.16
N GLU A 827 39.82 -89.40 -25.02
CA GLU A 827 40.98 -89.70 -25.85
C GLU A 827 42.27 -89.69 -25.03
N THR A 828 42.44 -88.69 -24.17
CA THR A 828 43.68 -88.47 -23.39
C THR A 828 43.78 -89.28 -22.11
N GLN A 829 42.66 -89.76 -21.57
CA GLN A 829 42.56 -90.38 -20.24
C GLN A 829 42.97 -89.45 -19.08
N LYS A 830 43.13 -88.14 -19.33
CA LYS A 830 43.40 -87.14 -18.29
C LYS A 830 42.09 -86.63 -17.70
N SER A 831 42.04 -86.43 -16.38
CA SER A 831 40.87 -85.90 -15.65
C SER A 831 40.78 -84.37 -15.62
N SER A 832 41.55 -83.68 -16.47
CA SER A 832 41.65 -82.22 -16.51
C SER A 832 40.29 -81.54 -16.75
N GLN A 833 40.03 -80.46 -16.00
CA GLN A 833 38.86 -79.60 -16.16
C GLN A 833 39.29 -78.22 -16.68
N PHE A 834 38.73 -77.80 -17.80
CA PHE A 834 39.04 -76.53 -18.45
C PHE A 834 37.88 -75.53 -18.35
N ILE A 835 36.63 -76.00 -18.39
CA ILE A 835 35.45 -75.14 -18.31
C ILE A 835 35.18 -74.75 -16.86
N LYS A 836 35.15 -73.43 -16.57
CA LYS A 836 34.95 -72.87 -15.23
C LYS A 836 33.53 -72.30 -15.03
N PRO A 837 32.95 -72.36 -13.81
CA PRO A 837 31.59 -71.85 -13.51
C PRO A 837 31.46 -70.31 -13.60
N SER A 838 32.55 -69.57 -13.47
CA SER A 838 32.53 -68.10 -13.35
C SER A 838 32.42 -67.33 -14.66
N ALA A 839 32.08 -68.00 -15.78
CA ALA A 839 32.01 -67.32 -17.08
C ALA A 839 30.85 -66.31 -17.14
N TRP A 840 29.71 -66.59 -16.50
CA TRP A 840 28.57 -65.66 -16.45
C TRP A 840 28.56 -64.80 -15.18
N GLN A 841 28.49 -63.47 -15.36
CA GLN A 841 28.35 -62.49 -14.27
C GLN A 841 27.06 -61.67 -14.38
N SER A 842 26.08 -61.96 -13.52
CA SER A 842 24.75 -61.32 -13.57
C SER A 842 24.78 -59.82 -13.31
N THR A 843 25.68 -59.33 -12.45
CA THR A 843 25.87 -57.90 -12.16
C THR A 843 26.17 -57.07 -13.42
N TYR A 844 26.82 -57.68 -14.41
CA TYR A 844 27.20 -57.04 -15.67
C TYR A 844 26.45 -57.65 -16.87
N ALA A 845 25.22 -58.12 -16.64
CA ALA A 845 24.35 -58.70 -17.67
C ALA A 845 24.96 -59.90 -18.43
N GLY A 846 25.93 -60.60 -17.82
CA GLY A 846 26.59 -61.77 -18.41
C GLY A 846 27.59 -61.44 -19.54
N LEU A 847 27.91 -60.17 -19.76
CA LEU A 847 28.87 -59.76 -20.77
C LEU A 847 30.25 -60.41 -20.54
N LEU A 848 31.01 -60.62 -21.62
CA LEU A 848 32.32 -61.29 -21.67
C LEU A 848 32.32 -62.81 -21.37
N CYS A 849 31.15 -63.44 -21.20
CA CYS A 849 31.10 -64.88 -20.94
C CYS A 849 31.59 -65.73 -22.13
N GLY A 850 31.40 -65.27 -23.37
CA GLY A 850 31.86 -65.97 -24.56
C GLY A 850 33.38 -65.94 -24.70
N GLU A 851 34.01 -64.80 -24.44
CA GLU A 851 35.46 -64.62 -24.44
C GLU A 851 36.12 -65.53 -23.39
N ALA A 852 35.51 -65.60 -22.20
CA ALA A 852 35.97 -66.51 -21.14
C ALA A 852 35.87 -67.98 -21.55
N LEU A 853 34.78 -68.40 -22.20
CA LEU A 853 34.62 -69.77 -22.67
C LEU A 853 35.56 -70.10 -23.85
N MET A 854 35.80 -69.16 -24.75
CA MET A 854 36.73 -69.35 -25.87
C MET A 854 38.15 -69.60 -25.34
N LEU A 855 38.58 -68.82 -24.35
CA LEU A 855 39.86 -69.03 -23.68
C LEU A 855 39.97 -70.44 -23.09
N ASN A 856 38.91 -70.92 -22.42
CA ASN A 856 38.90 -72.28 -21.87
C ASN A 856 39.02 -73.35 -22.97
N LEU A 857 38.34 -73.18 -24.11
CA LEU A 857 38.41 -74.12 -25.24
C LEU A 857 39.78 -74.16 -25.90
N VAL A 858 40.40 -72.99 -26.14
CA VAL A 858 41.76 -72.91 -26.71
C VAL A 858 42.79 -73.50 -25.75
N THR A 859 42.62 -73.30 -24.44
CA THR A 859 43.48 -73.92 -23.42
C THR A 859 43.37 -75.45 -23.46
N MET A 860 42.16 -75.98 -23.67
CA MET A 860 41.91 -77.41 -23.80
C MET A 860 42.49 -77.99 -25.10
N GLU A 861 42.41 -77.24 -26.20
CA GLU A 861 43.06 -77.60 -27.47
C GLU A 861 44.57 -77.68 -27.36
N GLU A 862 45.20 -76.68 -26.74
CA GLU A 862 46.64 -76.67 -26.51
C GLU A 862 47.07 -77.90 -25.69
N ALA A 863 46.33 -78.23 -24.64
CA ALA A 863 46.59 -79.43 -23.84
C ALA A 863 46.44 -80.73 -24.66
N TYR A 864 45.56 -80.75 -25.66
CA TYR A 864 45.38 -81.89 -26.56
C TYR A 864 46.54 -82.03 -27.53
N LEU A 865 46.97 -80.92 -28.15
CA LEU A 865 48.11 -80.89 -29.06
C LEU A 865 49.42 -81.28 -28.36
N GLN A 866 49.58 -80.92 -27.09
CA GLN A 866 50.73 -81.35 -26.27
C GLN A 866 50.70 -82.84 -25.92
N TRP A 867 49.50 -83.43 -25.78
CA TRP A 867 49.34 -84.86 -25.55
C TRP A 867 49.42 -85.69 -26.84
N GLU A 868 49.07 -85.11 -27.97
CA GLU A 868 48.99 -85.81 -29.24
C GLU A 868 50.35 -86.37 -29.67
N ALA A 869 50.43 -87.70 -29.76
CA ALA A 869 51.60 -88.42 -30.26
C ALA A 869 51.20 -89.51 -31.25
N ARG A 870 52.14 -89.91 -32.12
CA ARG A 870 51.96 -91.05 -33.04
C ARG A 870 51.80 -92.32 -32.23
N ALA A 871 50.64 -92.97 -32.35
CA ALA A 871 50.42 -94.30 -31.80
C ALA A 871 51.23 -95.33 -32.60
N LEU A 872 51.64 -96.40 -31.93
CA LEU A 872 52.09 -97.62 -32.61
C LEU A 872 50.85 -98.46 -32.89
N ASP A 873 50.50 -98.59 -34.17
CA ASP A 873 49.37 -99.40 -34.62
C ASP A 873 49.80 -100.86 -34.72
N VAL A 874 49.10 -101.74 -33.99
CA VAL A 874 49.41 -103.17 -33.93
C VAL A 874 48.18 -103.98 -34.32
N ASP A 875 48.36 -104.87 -35.30
CA ASP A 875 47.37 -105.87 -35.68
C ASP A 875 47.72 -107.21 -35.02
N ARG A 876 46.84 -107.68 -34.12
CA ARG A 876 46.96 -108.98 -33.48
C ARG A 876 45.84 -109.91 -33.95
N THR A 877 46.25 -110.96 -34.67
CA THR A 877 45.35 -112.04 -35.08
C THR A 877 45.30 -113.09 -33.98
N ILE A 878 44.09 -113.45 -33.56
CA ILE A 878 43.82 -114.41 -32.49
C ILE A 878 42.92 -115.50 -33.04
N SER A 879 43.44 -116.72 -33.08
CA SER A 879 42.67 -117.94 -33.33
C SER A 879 42.02 -118.37 -32.03
N LEU A 880 40.69 -118.49 -32.02
CA LEU A 880 39.99 -119.00 -30.84
C LEU A 880 40.20 -120.51 -30.68
N ALA A 881 40.44 -121.25 -31.77
CA ALA A 881 40.79 -122.66 -31.70
C ALA A 881 42.12 -122.86 -30.96
N GLU A 882 43.16 -122.09 -31.33
CA GLU A 882 44.46 -122.10 -30.64
C GLU A 882 44.30 -121.65 -29.19
N PHE A 883 43.63 -120.51 -28.96
CA PHE A 883 43.41 -119.98 -27.63
C PHE A 883 42.70 -120.98 -26.71
N TYR A 884 41.56 -121.54 -27.13
CA TYR A 884 40.81 -122.48 -26.31
C TYR A 884 41.54 -123.81 -26.11
N GLN A 885 42.39 -124.23 -27.04
CA GLN A 885 43.20 -125.44 -26.91
C GLN A 885 44.34 -125.26 -25.89
N ASP A 886 44.95 -124.07 -25.84
CA ASP A 886 46.08 -123.74 -24.95
C ASP A 886 45.66 -123.37 -23.53
N MET A 887 44.36 -123.28 -23.26
CA MET A 887 43.85 -123.04 -21.90
C MET A 887 44.16 -124.21 -20.96
N PRO A 888 44.26 -123.97 -19.64
CA PRO A 888 44.43 -125.04 -18.64
C PRO A 888 43.35 -126.13 -18.71
N ASP A 889 42.10 -125.74 -18.98
CA ASP A 889 40.96 -126.64 -19.23
C ASP A 889 40.64 -126.73 -20.73
N GLY A 890 41.70 -126.78 -21.55
CA GLY A 890 41.61 -126.58 -22.99
C GLY A 890 40.81 -127.64 -23.74
N PHE A 891 40.16 -127.22 -24.82
CA PHE A 891 39.33 -128.07 -25.65
C PHE A 891 39.49 -127.74 -27.14
N ASP A 892 39.25 -128.75 -27.98
CA ASP A 892 39.21 -128.55 -29.43
C ASP A 892 37.92 -127.80 -29.81
N LEU A 893 38.06 -126.56 -30.30
CA LEU A 893 36.94 -125.68 -30.65
C LEU A 893 36.03 -126.32 -31.70
N ARG A 894 36.61 -126.94 -32.73
CA ARG A 894 35.87 -127.50 -33.86
C ARG A 894 35.01 -128.69 -33.43
N GLU A 895 35.60 -129.64 -32.70
CA GLU A 895 34.86 -130.79 -32.19
C GLU A 895 33.82 -130.36 -31.15
N THR A 896 34.11 -129.34 -30.35
CA THR A 896 33.18 -128.80 -29.36
C THR A 896 31.96 -128.16 -30.01
N ILE A 897 32.16 -127.29 -31.01
CA ILE A 897 31.06 -126.73 -31.79
C ILE A 897 30.27 -127.83 -32.47
N ARG A 898 30.93 -128.81 -33.11
CA ARG A 898 30.25 -129.92 -33.78
C ARG A 898 29.39 -130.74 -32.79
N LYS A 899 29.91 -131.05 -31.60
CA LYS A 899 29.18 -131.78 -30.55
C LYS A 899 27.98 -130.99 -30.03
N LEU A 900 28.14 -129.70 -29.76
CA LEU A 900 27.06 -128.83 -29.29
C LEU A 900 25.95 -128.69 -30.35
N ILE A 901 26.33 -128.48 -31.61
CA ILE A 901 25.40 -128.27 -32.73
C ILE A 901 24.68 -129.57 -33.16
N ASN A 902 25.32 -130.73 -33.00
CA ASN A 902 24.73 -132.03 -33.32
C ASN A 902 24.03 -132.71 -32.13
N GLY A 903 24.03 -132.08 -30.95
CA GLY A 903 23.33 -132.57 -29.76
C GLY A 903 24.07 -133.72 -29.04
N GLU A 904 25.37 -133.87 -29.28
CA GLU A 904 26.24 -134.87 -28.64
C GLU A 904 26.78 -134.39 -27.28
N SER A 905 26.62 -133.09 -26.96
CA SER A 905 26.93 -132.47 -25.67
C SER A 905 25.87 -131.43 -25.32
N SER A 906 25.51 -131.27 -24.04
CA SER A 906 24.40 -130.41 -23.59
C SER A 906 24.78 -129.37 -22.52
N GLY A 907 26.05 -128.96 -22.42
CA GLY A 907 26.50 -127.93 -21.47
C GLY A 907 27.61 -127.02 -22.03
N PRO A 908 27.87 -125.86 -21.41
CA PRO A 908 28.98 -124.99 -21.78
C PRO A 908 30.31 -125.73 -21.61
N VAL A 909 31.25 -125.48 -22.53
CA VAL A 909 32.58 -126.09 -22.52
C VAL A 909 33.60 -124.96 -22.36
N GLY A 910 34.45 -125.05 -21.34
CA GLY A 910 35.36 -124.00 -20.90
C GLY A 910 35.06 -123.50 -19.48
N ASN A 911 35.64 -122.35 -19.12
CA ASN A 911 35.46 -121.72 -17.80
C ASN A 911 34.43 -120.56 -17.85
N GLU A 912 34.24 -119.83 -16.74
CA GLU A 912 33.18 -118.80 -16.66
C GLU A 912 33.31 -117.70 -17.72
N ASP A 913 34.54 -117.26 -17.96
CA ASP A 913 34.93 -116.11 -18.79
C ASP A 913 35.26 -116.51 -20.24
N ASN A 914 35.79 -117.73 -20.43
CA ASN A 914 36.22 -118.28 -21.72
C ASN A 914 35.51 -119.62 -21.98
N LYS A 915 34.37 -119.55 -22.65
CA LYS A 915 33.53 -120.72 -22.93
C LYS A 915 32.87 -120.68 -24.28
N VAL A 916 32.58 -121.87 -24.78
CA VAL A 916 31.65 -122.08 -25.88
C VAL A 916 30.39 -122.71 -25.32
N SER A 917 29.25 -122.07 -25.58
CA SER A 917 27.95 -122.53 -25.08
C SER A 917 26.89 -122.40 -26.15
N LEU A 918 25.94 -123.33 -26.14
CA LEU A 918 24.74 -123.24 -26.94
C LEU A 918 23.56 -122.97 -26.01
N ASP A 919 22.99 -121.77 -26.05
CA ASP A 919 21.81 -121.39 -25.29
C ASP A 919 20.73 -120.83 -26.23
N GLN A 920 19.48 -121.26 -26.05
CA GLN A 920 18.32 -120.78 -26.83
C GLN A 920 18.59 -120.66 -28.35
N ASN A 921 19.18 -121.70 -28.96
CA ASN A 921 19.54 -121.74 -30.39
C ASN A 921 20.60 -120.69 -30.81
N THR A 922 21.35 -120.14 -29.86
CA THR A 922 22.46 -119.23 -30.11
C THR A 922 23.75 -119.85 -29.62
N LEU A 923 24.68 -120.09 -30.53
CA LEU A 923 26.02 -120.52 -30.17
C LEU A 923 26.83 -119.28 -29.79
N SER A 924 27.36 -119.25 -28.58
CA SER A 924 28.21 -118.16 -28.10
C SER A 924 29.61 -118.66 -27.85
N ALA A 925 30.59 -117.94 -28.38
CA ALA A 925 32.00 -118.06 -28.03
C ALA A 925 32.40 -116.81 -27.24
N ALA A 926 32.58 -116.98 -25.93
CA ALA A 926 32.99 -115.91 -25.02
C ALA A 926 34.49 -115.97 -24.78
N ILE A 927 35.12 -114.80 -24.77
CA ILE A 927 36.53 -114.64 -24.46
C ILE A 927 36.75 -113.38 -23.62
N LYS A 928 37.52 -113.49 -22.54
CA LYS A 928 37.94 -112.34 -21.74
C LYS A 928 39.13 -111.67 -22.38
N ILE A 929 39.09 -110.34 -22.49
CA ILE A 929 40.14 -109.60 -23.19
C ILE A 929 41.49 -109.75 -22.46
N ALA A 930 41.50 -109.64 -21.14
CA ALA A 930 42.72 -109.83 -20.34
C ALA A 930 43.38 -111.21 -20.52
N ASP A 931 42.58 -112.26 -20.75
CA ASP A 931 43.10 -113.63 -20.88
C ASP A 931 43.80 -113.88 -22.22
N LEU A 932 43.56 -113.02 -23.21
CA LEU A 932 44.28 -113.02 -24.49
C LEU A 932 45.76 -112.66 -24.34
N LYS A 933 46.16 -112.09 -23.19
CA LYS A 933 47.54 -111.69 -22.87
C LYS A 933 48.19 -110.85 -23.98
N ILE A 934 47.40 -110.02 -24.66
CA ILE A 934 47.88 -109.13 -25.74
C ILE A 934 48.94 -108.15 -25.21
N GLN A 935 48.87 -107.82 -23.92
CA GLN A 935 49.90 -107.01 -23.26
C GLN A 935 51.30 -107.67 -23.33
N ASP A 936 51.37 -109.00 -23.26
CA ASP A 936 52.63 -109.74 -23.21
C ASP A 936 53.30 -109.84 -24.59
N ASP A 937 52.57 -109.61 -25.70
CA ASP A 937 53.11 -109.64 -27.08
C ASP A 937 54.27 -108.65 -27.26
N TYR A 938 54.22 -107.52 -26.53
CA TYR A 938 55.29 -106.53 -26.45
C TYR A 938 55.59 -106.26 -24.97
N PRO A 939 56.67 -106.79 -24.39
CA PRO A 939 56.95 -106.65 -22.96
C PRO A 939 57.20 -105.18 -22.57
N SER A 940 56.86 -104.83 -21.33
CA SER A 940 57.00 -103.46 -20.80
C SER A 940 58.45 -102.95 -20.82
N ASP A 941 59.44 -103.85 -20.80
CA ASP A 941 60.87 -103.51 -20.87
C ASP A 941 61.29 -102.85 -22.20
N LEU A 942 60.49 -103.01 -23.27
CA LEU A 942 60.74 -102.34 -24.55
C LEU A 942 60.40 -100.84 -24.50
N ASN A 943 59.77 -100.37 -23.43
CA ASN A 943 59.42 -98.96 -23.19
C ASN A 943 58.65 -98.32 -24.37
N LEU A 944 57.75 -99.08 -24.99
CA LEU A 944 56.95 -98.67 -26.16
C LEU A 944 55.66 -97.92 -25.78
N GLY A 945 55.32 -97.86 -24.49
CA GLY A 945 54.12 -97.23 -23.95
C GLY A 945 53.28 -98.18 -23.08
N ASN A 946 52.66 -97.62 -22.05
CA ASN A 946 51.84 -98.32 -21.06
C ASN A 946 50.34 -98.25 -21.34
N VAL A 947 49.89 -97.36 -22.23
CA VAL A 947 48.47 -97.26 -22.61
C VAL A 947 48.25 -98.03 -23.90
N ARG A 948 47.48 -99.11 -23.79
CA ARG A 948 47.17 -99.96 -24.93
C ARG A 948 45.67 -100.13 -25.09
N ARG A 949 45.13 -99.63 -26.20
CA ARG A 949 43.68 -99.56 -26.42
C ARG A 949 43.30 -100.09 -27.78
N ILE A 950 42.24 -100.89 -27.81
CA ILE A 950 41.62 -101.40 -29.02
C ILE A 950 41.24 -100.21 -29.91
N LYS A 951 41.68 -100.27 -31.16
CA LYS A 951 41.29 -99.34 -32.22
C LYS A 951 40.11 -99.88 -33.01
N GLN A 952 40.12 -101.19 -33.29
CA GLN A 952 39.10 -101.85 -34.08
C GLN A 952 39.18 -103.37 -33.91
N ILE A 953 38.05 -104.07 -33.97
CA ILE A 953 37.99 -105.54 -34.00
C ILE A 953 37.27 -105.98 -35.27
N SER A 954 37.91 -106.85 -36.06
CA SER A 954 37.32 -107.52 -37.22
C SER A 954 37.24 -109.02 -36.98
N VAL A 955 36.23 -109.70 -37.53
CA VAL A 955 36.05 -111.14 -37.36
C VAL A 955 36.23 -111.87 -38.70
N SER A 956 36.97 -112.98 -38.70
CA SER A 956 37.03 -113.93 -39.82
C SER A 956 36.61 -115.32 -39.36
N LEU A 957 35.83 -116.00 -40.19
CA LEU A 957 35.18 -117.26 -39.91
C LEU A 957 35.49 -118.24 -41.03
N PRO A 958 36.59 -119.01 -40.94
CA PRO A 958 36.93 -120.04 -41.90
C PRO A 958 35.91 -121.19 -41.85
N ALA A 959 34.86 -121.07 -42.67
CA ALA A 959 33.78 -122.02 -42.86
C ALA A 959 33.46 -122.19 -44.35
N LEU A 960 32.85 -123.33 -44.72
CA LEU A 960 32.36 -123.56 -46.08
C LEU A 960 31.03 -122.82 -46.26
N LEU A 961 31.08 -121.65 -46.89
CA LEU A 961 29.88 -120.90 -47.26
C LEU A 961 29.35 -121.39 -48.62
N GLY A 962 28.05 -121.65 -48.69
CA GLY A 962 27.37 -121.85 -49.97
C GLY A 962 27.38 -120.56 -50.81
N PRO A 963 27.22 -120.65 -52.14
CA PRO A 963 27.03 -119.47 -52.98
C PRO A 963 25.87 -118.59 -52.46
N TYR A 964 26.14 -117.31 -52.21
CA TYR A 964 25.17 -116.34 -51.66
C TYR A 964 24.61 -116.68 -50.27
N GLN A 965 25.36 -117.44 -49.47
CA GLN A 965 25.02 -117.71 -48.08
C GLN A 965 25.77 -116.75 -47.15
N ASP A 966 25.03 -115.88 -46.45
CA ASP A 966 25.59 -114.95 -45.48
C ASP A 966 25.73 -115.57 -44.09
N ILE A 967 26.62 -114.99 -43.28
CA ILE A 967 26.77 -115.31 -41.86
C ILE A 967 25.83 -114.41 -41.04
N GLN A 968 25.31 -114.93 -39.94
CA GLN A 968 24.63 -114.09 -38.94
C GLN A 968 25.37 -114.24 -37.62
N ALA A 969 26.18 -113.26 -37.25
CA ALA A 969 26.77 -113.23 -35.92
C ALA A 969 26.86 -111.81 -35.35
N VAL A 970 26.90 -111.69 -34.03
CA VAL A 970 27.10 -110.41 -33.33
C VAL A 970 28.28 -110.58 -32.39
N LEU A 971 29.25 -109.68 -32.50
CA LEU A 971 30.31 -109.54 -31.49
C LEU A 971 29.90 -108.41 -30.55
N GLU A 972 29.82 -108.70 -29.26
CA GLU A 972 29.44 -107.73 -28.23
C GLU A 972 30.51 -107.64 -27.15
N TYR A 973 30.71 -106.45 -26.59
CA TYR A 973 31.57 -106.20 -25.44
C TYR A 973 30.74 -106.11 -24.16
N THR A 974 31.12 -106.90 -23.15
CA THR A 974 30.34 -107.09 -21.91
C THR A 974 30.91 -106.36 -20.69
N GLY A 975 31.88 -105.45 -20.86
CA GLY A 975 32.49 -104.71 -19.75
C GLY A 975 31.75 -103.46 -19.27
N THR A 976 32.23 -102.86 -18.17
CA THR A 976 31.60 -101.69 -17.50
C THR A 976 31.98 -100.33 -18.09
N LEU A 977 32.96 -100.31 -19.00
CA LEU A 977 33.44 -99.09 -19.64
C LEU A 977 32.32 -98.40 -20.44
N GLN A 978 32.14 -97.09 -20.18
CA GLN A 978 31.15 -96.26 -20.86
C GLN A 978 31.69 -95.82 -22.23
N LEU A 979 31.42 -96.64 -23.24
CA LEU A 979 31.68 -96.31 -24.64
C LEU A 979 30.61 -95.34 -25.17
N SER A 980 30.94 -94.61 -26.23
CA SER A 980 29.96 -93.83 -26.98
C SER A 980 28.77 -94.70 -27.40
N ASN A 981 27.57 -94.11 -27.42
CA ASN A 981 26.34 -94.82 -27.78
C ASN A 981 26.49 -95.53 -29.13
N GLY A 982 26.33 -96.86 -29.14
CA GLY A 982 26.43 -97.70 -30.34
C GLY A 982 27.80 -98.35 -30.58
N CYS A 983 28.83 -98.05 -29.77
CA CYS A 983 30.19 -98.61 -29.97
C CYS A 983 30.45 -99.92 -29.19
N LYS A 984 29.43 -100.54 -28.57
CA LYS A 984 29.59 -101.77 -27.75
C LYS A 984 29.43 -103.08 -28.53
N ALA A 985 28.98 -103.05 -29.78
CA ALA A 985 28.73 -104.27 -30.57
C ALA A 985 28.94 -104.05 -32.07
N ILE A 986 29.22 -105.12 -32.80
CA ILE A 986 29.24 -105.18 -34.27
C ILE A 986 28.47 -106.39 -34.78
N ALA A 987 27.88 -106.28 -35.97
CA ALA A 987 27.25 -107.39 -36.68
C ALA A 987 28.19 -107.95 -37.75
N ILE A 988 28.31 -109.27 -37.84
CA ILE A 988 29.15 -109.98 -38.80
C ILE A 988 28.26 -110.60 -39.87
N SER A 989 28.53 -110.30 -41.13
CA SER A 989 27.73 -110.78 -42.27
C SER A 989 28.59 -111.45 -43.34
N ARG A 990 29.77 -110.89 -43.63
CA ARG A 990 30.69 -111.42 -44.66
C ARG A 990 31.53 -112.56 -44.15
N GLY A 991 31.90 -112.52 -42.87
CA GLY A 991 32.74 -113.55 -42.25
C GLY A 991 34.20 -113.58 -42.68
N VAL A 992 34.66 -112.62 -43.49
CA VAL A 992 36.07 -112.52 -43.90
C VAL A 992 36.55 -111.09 -43.59
N ASN A 993 37.39 -110.97 -42.57
CA ASN A 993 37.92 -109.72 -42.02
C ASN A 993 36.84 -108.63 -41.84
N ASP A 994 35.70 -109.00 -41.27
CA ASP A 994 34.50 -108.16 -41.20
C ASP A 994 34.52 -107.29 -39.94
N SER A 995 34.54 -105.96 -40.12
CA SER A 995 34.50 -104.98 -39.02
C SER A 995 33.09 -104.68 -38.52
N GLY A 996 32.07 -105.21 -39.21
CA GLY A 996 30.65 -104.89 -39.02
C GLY A 996 30.22 -103.51 -39.51
N GLN A 997 31.12 -102.77 -40.14
CA GLN A 997 30.78 -101.60 -40.96
C GLN A 997 30.71 -102.01 -42.44
N PHE A 998 29.83 -101.35 -43.21
CA PHE A 998 29.77 -101.53 -44.67
C PHE A 998 31.12 -101.24 -45.32
N GLN A 999 31.73 -100.13 -44.92
CA GLN A 999 33.07 -99.72 -45.29
C GLN A 999 33.79 -99.27 -44.02
N LEU A 1000 34.94 -99.88 -43.72
CA LEU A 1000 35.78 -99.48 -42.59
C LEU A 1000 36.55 -98.21 -42.94
N ASP A 1001 36.36 -97.15 -42.17
CA ASP A 1001 37.07 -95.89 -42.32
C ASP A 1001 37.77 -95.46 -41.02
N PHE A 1002 39.09 -95.50 -41.00
CA PHE A 1002 39.88 -95.07 -39.84
C PHE A 1002 39.87 -93.55 -39.66
N ASN A 1003 39.61 -92.80 -40.74
CA ASN A 1003 39.50 -91.34 -40.73
C ASN A 1003 38.10 -90.86 -40.35
N ASP A 1004 37.17 -91.76 -40.00
CA ASP A 1004 35.86 -91.34 -39.52
C ASP A 1004 36.03 -90.42 -38.30
N SER A 1005 35.27 -89.34 -38.32
CA SER A 1005 35.11 -88.38 -37.23
C SER A 1005 34.49 -89.00 -35.97
N LYS A 1006 33.88 -90.18 -36.08
CA LYS A 1006 33.25 -90.94 -35.00
C LYS A 1006 34.20 -91.99 -34.43
N TYR A 1007 33.98 -92.35 -33.17
CA TYR A 1007 34.63 -93.53 -32.60
C TYR A 1007 34.14 -94.81 -33.30
N LEU A 1008 35.07 -95.69 -33.66
CA LEU A 1008 34.77 -97.02 -34.17
C LEU A 1008 34.19 -97.90 -33.04
N PRO A 1009 33.44 -98.96 -33.38
CA PRO A 1009 33.05 -99.95 -32.39
C PRO A 1009 34.28 -100.51 -31.65
N PHE A 1010 34.16 -100.63 -30.33
CA PHE A 1010 35.22 -101.04 -29.41
C PHE A 1010 36.42 -100.10 -29.29
N GLU A 1011 36.42 -98.95 -29.98
CA GLU A 1011 37.51 -97.99 -29.94
C GLU A 1011 37.69 -97.42 -28.53
N GLY A 1012 38.87 -97.63 -27.96
CA GLY A 1012 39.23 -97.17 -26.63
C GLY A 1012 39.06 -98.21 -25.52
N ILE A 1013 38.68 -99.46 -25.80
CA ILE A 1013 38.72 -100.51 -24.76
C ILE A 1013 40.19 -100.84 -24.43
N PRO A 1014 40.63 -100.83 -23.15
CA PRO A 1014 41.96 -101.28 -22.78
C PRO A 1014 42.18 -102.76 -23.13
N ILE A 1015 43.37 -103.14 -23.59
CA ILE A 1015 43.64 -104.57 -23.88
C ILE A 1015 43.81 -105.44 -22.62
N GLU A 1016 43.87 -104.82 -21.44
CA GLU A 1016 43.88 -105.48 -20.13
C GLU A 1016 42.49 -105.46 -19.46
N ASP A 1017 41.46 -105.00 -20.20
CA ASP A 1017 40.11 -104.87 -19.65
C ASP A 1017 39.58 -106.24 -19.17
N GLN A 1018 38.92 -106.22 -18.00
CA GLN A 1018 38.37 -107.41 -17.37
C GLN A 1018 37.05 -107.87 -17.98
N GLY A 1019 36.47 -107.08 -18.89
CA GLY A 1019 35.31 -107.39 -19.70
C GLY A 1019 35.62 -108.43 -20.78
N GLY A 1020 34.53 -109.03 -21.28
CA GLY A 1020 34.59 -110.05 -22.32
C GLY A 1020 34.16 -109.53 -23.69
N LEU A 1021 34.60 -110.25 -24.71
CA LEU A 1021 34.05 -110.23 -26.06
C LEU A 1021 33.24 -111.52 -26.24
N ILE A 1022 31.98 -111.38 -26.62
CA ILE A 1022 31.11 -112.52 -26.89
C ILE A 1022 30.69 -112.51 -28.36
N LEU A 1023 31.10 -113.53 -29.11
CA LEU A 1023 30.64 -113.74 -30.47
C LEU A 1023 29.46 -114.71 -30.46
N GLN A 1024 28.30 -114.22 -30.88
CA GLN A 1024 27.02 -114.91 -30.82
C GLN A 1024 26.53 -115.24 -32.23
N PHE A 1025 26.24 -116.50 -32.49
CA PHE A 1025 25.64 -117.01 -33.73
C PHE A 1025 24.18 -117.42 -33.47
N PRO A 1026 23.19 -116.57 -33.80
CA PRO A 1026 21.78 -116.95 -33.71
C PRO A 1026 21.42 -118.07 -34.69
N ASN A 1027 20.34 -118.81 -34.41
CA ASN A 1027 19.83 -119.91 -35.26
C ASN A 1027 20.88 -121.01 -35.53
N ALA A 1028 21.69 -121.31 -34.52
CA ALA A 1028 22.85 -122.17 -34.60
C ALA A 1028 22.53 -123.64 -34.94
N THR A 1029 21.43 -124.19 -34.42
CA THR A 1029 21.00 -125.57 -34.69
C THR A 1029 20.08 -125.71 -35.91
N GLU A 1030 19.74 -124.59 -36.56
CA GLU A 1030 18.85 -124.53 -37.71
C GLU A 1030 19.60 -123.98 -38.94
N LYS A 1031 19.33 -122.71 -39.30
CA LYS A 1031 19.82 -122.07 -40.53
C LYS A 1031 21.34 -122.08 -40.64
N GLN A 1032 22.05 -121.91 -39.53
CA GLN A 1032 23.51 -121.87 -39.50
C GLN A 1032 24.16 -123.21 -39.16
N LYS A 1033 23.38 -124.29 -39.01
CA LYS A 1033 23.91 -125.60 -38.62
C LYS A 1033 25.01 -126.12 -39.55
N ALA A 1034 24.79 -126.01 -40.87
CA ALA A 1034 25.78 -126.44 -41.86
C ALA A 1034 27.06 -125.58 -41.82
N LEU A 1035 26.91 -124.26 -41.67
CA LEU A 1035 28.00 -123.31 -41.54
C LEU A 1035 28.83 -123.61 -40.30
N LEU A 1036 28.20 -123.74 -39.14
CA LEU A 1036 28.87 -124.00 -37.86
C LEU A 1036 29.51 -125.40 -37.82
N ASN A 1037 28.92 -126.41 -38.46
CA ASN A 1037 29.55 -127.74 -38.60
C ASN A 1037 30.80 -127.69 -39.51
N SER A 1038 30.85 -126.75 -40.46
CA SER A 1038 32.01 -126.52 -41.33
C SER A 1038 33.03 -125.53 -40.75
N LEU A 1039 32.69 -124.87 -39.65
CA LEU A 1039 33.54 -123.86 -39.02
C LEU A 1039 34.76 -124.56 -38.43
N THR A 1040 35.93 -124.13 -38.88
CA THR A 1040 37.20 -124.69 -38.41
C THR A 1040 37.77 -123.91 -37.24
N ASP A 1041 37.51 -122.60 -37.20
CA ASP A 1041 38.04 -121.67 -36.21
C ASP A 1041 37.21 -120.38 -36.19
N ILE A 1042 37.38 -119.55 -35.18
CA ILE A 1042 36.94 -118.16 -35.12
C ILE A 1042 38.20 -117.31 -34.99
N ILE A 1043 38.39 -116.35 -35.90
CA ILE A 1043 39.59 -115.51 -35.92
C ILE A 1043 39.18 -114.06 -35.60
N LEU A 1044 39.75 -113.52 -34.53
CA LEU A 1044 39.65 -112.10 -34.21
C LEU A 1044 40.89 -111.37 -34.73
N HIS A 1045 40.68 -110.32 -35.51
CA HIS A 1045 41.71 -109.35 -35.87
C HIS A 1045 41.54 -108.15 -34.94
N ILE A 1046 42.27 -108.16 -33.83
CA ILE A 1046 42.26 -107.08 -32.85
C ILE A 1046 43.34 -106.09 -33.27
N ARG A 1047 42.90 -104.94 -33.79
CA ARG A 1047 43.75 -103.79 -34.03
C ARG A 1047 43.76 -102.94 -32.79
N TYR A 1048 44.93 -102.70 -32.22
CA TYR A 1048 45.08 -101.85 -31.04
C TYR A 1048 46.23 -100.88 -31.22
N THR A 1049 46.25 -99.87 -30.36
CA THR A 1049 47.24 -98.80 -30.35
C THR A 1049 48.06 -98.89 -29.08
N ILE A 1050 49.38 -98.77 -29.18
CA ILE A 1050 50.27 -98.57 -28.04
C ILE A 1050 50.68 -97.10 -28.01
N ARG A 1051 50.51 -96.47 -26.86
CA ARG A 1051 50.90 -95.09 -26.58
C ARG A 1051 51.60 -95.02 -25.23
N ASP A 1052 52.54 -94.10 -25.14
CA ASP A 1052 53.04 -93.61 -23.86
C ASP A 1052 52.13 -92.47 -23.41
N ASN A 1053 51.73 -92.43 -22.14
CA ASN A 1053 50.73 -91.47 -21.68
C ASN A 1053 51.29 -90.06 -21.39
N GLY A 1054 52.61 -89.87 -21.57
CA GLY A 1054 53.29 -88.60 -21.33
C GLY A 1054 53.41 -88.26 -19.86
#